data_AF-A0A0K1E8M5-F1
#
_entry.id   AF-A0A0K1E8M5-F1
#
_cell.length_a   1.000
_cell.length_b   1.000
_cell.length_c   1.000
_cell.angle_alpha   90.00
_cell.angle_beta   90.00
_cell.angle_gamma   90.00
#
_symmetry.space_group_name_H-M   'P 1'
#
loop_
_entity.id
_entity.type
_entity.pdbx_description
1 polymer ?
#
loop_
_entity_poly.entity_id
_entity_poly.type
_entity_poly.pdbx_seq_one_letter_code
_entity_poly.pdbx_strand_id
1 'polypeptide(L)'
;MRIGSALALSWTCLLAMGVYACGSGGNAGNQNTSQGTGGGAGSGGAGGDDTILEDHGPLVSITVDPPAATVEVVNGVAAPSPFRAMGTFEDGTVQELSAAWSIDRPVLGLMNQQGTFAASGTLGGVGVITARASNDLTATAEVTVRLRILENPANLSPADQQAFDTPDATPSGTLLYPYDKTVFARGLLPPEIMWNGGAAGDRYRVHLRENHVEATIYTIAEPPSAFVLSSAQWSQLTESNVGEDVQVSVTRLSAGQAHAPMTSTWKVAQGSLRGTIYYWAVNTGQLMKITPGALQPSLVFDSGPLDQLGTPAPPDYDGTVPPWSGGSENKRCVACHTVSKDGSTLASLFERKGQTPSPWGAIDLTASSPNVVQMSSYNSSAIYLALTPDGRQLVRNDVSMILRLVDVQSGAEIPSALDTLVGNAADPAFSHDSKLLAFSSNVVGAYPVEFWRADLDVFDFDQATLTLGNRRQLMAGGNEAIAFPSFTPDSQRVIYQKGDYTRAKYGANQVGLNDLYMTDVNGALGELALDAANGVGVLDAKNRKLNYQPTVNPISVGGYTWVVFVSPRDYGNKMASSANPTYENRKQLWVAAIDANPQPGQDPSHPAFWLPGQDLTTINMSGYWALAPCSQEGTGCSQGFECCTGFCQPDDGGNYVCSPNPGACSQIGEACTTAGDCCNATSNCVGGFCALSQPQ
;
A
#
# COMPACT_ATOMS: atom_id res chain seq x y z
N MET A 1 9.57 -52.94 19.24
CA MET A 1 10.14 -53.92 18.30
C MET A 1 9.64 -53.60 16.89
N ARG A 2 10.37 -52.77 16.15
CA ARG A 2 10.60 -52.75 14.69
C ARG A 2 11.41 -51.49 14.37
N ILE A 3 12.39 -51.68 13.50
CA ILE A 3 13.61 -50.90 13.30
C ILE A 3 13.55 -50.23 11.92
N GLY A 4 14.22 -49.09 11.74
CA GLY A 4 14.62 -48.53 10.42
C GLY A 4 14.47 -47.00 10.39
N SER A 5 15.42 -46.22 10.93
CA SER A 5 16.68 -45.74 10.30
C SER A 5 16.50 -44.50 9.42
N ALA A 6 17.17 -43.43 9.86
CA ALA A 6 17.17 -42.07 9.32
C ALA A 6 17.96 -41.93 8.01
N LEU A 7 17.55 -40.98 7.17
CA LEU A 7 18.33 -40.41 6.08
C LEU A 7 18.06 -38.91 6.02
N ALA A 8 19.06 -38.13 6.43
CA ALA A 8 19.12 -36.69 6.25
C ALA A 8 19.56 -36.38 4.81
N LEU A 9 18.80 -35.54 4.11
CA LEU A 9 19.26 -34.90 2.86
C LEU A 9 19.33 -33.39 3.09
N SER A 10 20.56 -32.91 3.24
CA SER A 10 20.96 -31.52 3.09
C SER A 10 20.90 -31.14 1.60
N TRP A 11 20.15 -30.11 1.26
CA TRP A 11 20.17 -29.49 -0.07
C TRP A 11 20.97 -28.20 -0.04
N THR A 12 22.14 -28.24 -0.68
CA THR A 12 23.06 -27.13 -0.90
C THR A 12 22.65 -26.42 -2.20
N CYS A 13 22.24 -25.15 -2.11
CA CYS A 13 22.02 -24.29 -3.28
C CYS A 13 23.37 -23.78 -3.81
N LEU A 14 23.79 -24.27 -4.96
CA LEU A 14 24.89 -23.71 -5.76
C LEU A 14 24.33 -22.64 -6.70
N LEU A 15 24.75 -21.39 -6.50
CA LEU A 15 24.61 -20.29 -7.47
C LEU A 15 25.48 -20.58 -8.69
N ALA A 16 24.87 -20.65 -9.88
CA ALA A 16 25.58 -20.61 -11.16
C ALA A 16 25.64 -19.16 -11.65
N MET A 17 26.81 -18.53 -11.52
CA MET A 17 27.12 -17.25 -12.18
C MET A 17 27.56 -17.51 -13.62
N GLY A 18 26.82 -16.95 -14.58
CA GLY A 18 27.21 -16.93 -15.99
C GLY A 18 28.23 -15.82 -16.25
N VAL A 19 29.49 -16.19 -16.42
CA VAL A 19 30.57 -15.29 -16.88
C VAL A 19 30.62 -15.34 -18.41
N TYR A 20 30.34 -14.21 -19.07
CA TYR A 20 30.65 -14.02 -20.48
C TYR A 20 32.12 -13.56 -20.61
N ALA A 21 32.99 -14.48 -21.02
CA ALA A 21 34.36 -14.19 -21.44
C ALA A 21 34.45 -14.37 -22.96
N CYS A 22 34.71 -13.29 -23.70
CA CYS A 22 35.05 -13.36 -25.12
C CYS A 22 36.55 -13.60 -25.29
N GLY A 23 36.89 -14.72 -25.91
CA GLY A 23 38.26 -15.09 -26.26
C GLY A 23 38.82 -14.24 -27.42
N SER A 24 40.03 -13.73 -27.22
CA SER A 24 40.87 -13.16 -28.27
C SER A 24 41.75 -14.25 -28.89
N GLY A 25 41.62 -14.48 -30.19
CA GLY A 25 42.53 -15.31 -30.97
C GLY A 25 43.88 -14.61 -31.18
N GLY A 26 44.98 -15.33 -30.89
CA GLY A 26 46.34 -14.87 -31.12
C GLY A 26 46.95 -15.40 -32.43
N ASN A 27 47.83 -14.59 -33.01
CA ASN A 27 49.06 -14.94 -33.72
C ASN A 27 49.58 -13.69 -34.43
N ALA A 28 50.86 -13.44 -34.67
CA ALA A 28 52.15 -13.86 -34.13
C ALA A 28 53.15 -12.86 -34.75
N GLY A 29 54.18 -12.39 -34.04
CA GLY A 29 55.12 -11.46 -34.67
C GLY A 29 56.17 -10.84 -33.76
N ASN A 30 57.04 -11.70 -33.24
CA ASN A 30 58.46 -11.52 -32.91
C ASN A 30 59.03 -10.15 -32.46
N GLN A 31 59.69 -10.22 -31.31
CA GLN A 31 60.63 -9.24 -30.74
C GLN A 31 61.85 -8.99 -31.64
N ASN A 32 62.38 -7.77 -31.65
CA ASN A 32 63.75 -7.53 -31.15
C ASN A 32 64.03 -6.05 -30.85
N THR A 33 65.08 -5.85 -30.07
CA THR A 33 65.40 -4.75 -29.16
C THR A 33 66.39 -3.72 -29.72
N SER A 34 66.43 -2.57 -29.03
CA SER A 34 67.64 -1.83 -28.61
C SER A 34 68.12 -0.57 -29.38
N GLN A 35 68.26 0.48 -28.56
CA GLN A 35 69.31 1.52 -28.49
C GLN A 35 69.53 2.53 -29.63
N GLY A 36 69.70 3.80 -29.23
CA GLY A 36 70.57 4.74 -29.95
C GLY A 36 70.12 6.21 -29.89
N THR A 37 70.60 6.95 -28.91
CA THR A 37 70.60 8.42 -28.87
C THR A 37 71.60 9.04 -29.85
N GLY A 38 71.22 10.13 -30.52
CA GLY A 38 72.13 11.23 -30.85
C GLY A 38 72.21 11.67 -32.33
N GLY A 39 72.01 12.98 -32.57
CA GLY A 39 72.75 13.72 -33.61
C GLY A 39 71.95 14.40 -34.74
N GLY A 40 71.55 15.66 -34.51
CA GLY A 40 71.90 16.83 -35.34
C GLY A 40 71.65 16.91 -36.86
N ALA A 41 70.80 17.88 -37.21
CA ALA A 41 70.85 18.81 -38.36
C ALA A 41 70.58 18.31 -39.79
N GLY A 42 69.58 18.92 -40.44
CA GLY A 42 69.39 18.85 -41.89
C GLY A 42 68.05 19.42 -42.34
N SER A 43 68.10 20.55 -43.02
CA SER A 43 67.00 21.39 -43.51
C SER A 43 66.07 20.75 -44.55
N GLY A 44 64.82 21.23 -44.57
CA GLY A 44 64.15 21.64 -45.80
C GLY A 44 63.27 20.59 -46.47
N GLY A 45 61.96 20.76 -46.35
CA GLY A 45 60.98 20.00 -47.13
C GLY A 45 59.56 20.41 -46.75
N ALA A 46 59.10 21.52 -47.30
CA ALA A 46 57.69 21.87 -47.30
C ALA A 46 56.91 20.76 -48.03
N GLY A 47 55.95 20.18 -47.33
CA GLY A 47 54.96 19.26 -47.88
C GLY A 47 53.73 19.39 -47.01
N GLY A 48 52.81 20.25 -47.45
CA GLY A 48 51.51 20.43 -46.80
C GLY A 48 50.73 19.13 -46.87
N ASP A 49 50.10 18.79 -45.76
CA ASP A 49 48.82 18.09 -45.80
C ASP A 49 47.81 18.99 -45.09
N ASP A 50 46.91 19.48 -45.92
CA ASP A 50 45.92 20.49 -45.68
C ASP A 50 44.72 19.80 -45.00
N THR A 51 44.65 19.88 -43.68
CA THR A 51 43.36 19.81 -42.99
C THR A 51 43.15 21.18 -42.37
N ILE A 52 42.51 22.04 -43.14
CA ILE A 52 41.95 23.30 -42.66
C ILE A 52 40.94 22.92 -41.56
N LEU A 53 41.36 22.97 -40.30
CA LEU A 53 40.43 23.23 -39.21
C LEU A 53 39.95 24.66 -39.43
N GLU A 54 38.79 24.81 -40.08
CA GLU A 54 38.12 26.10 -40.15
C GLU A 54 37.86 26.55 -38.69
N ASP A 55 38.57 27.58 -38.26
CA ASP A 55 38.39 28.20 -36.95
C ASP A 55 37.14 29.06 -37.00
N HIS A 56 36.01 28.49 -36.56
CA HIS A 56 34.70 29.14 -36.51
C HIS A 56 34.56 30.16 -35.36
N GLY A 57 35.64 30.41 -34.61
CA GLY A 57 35.63 31.25 -33.41
C GLY A 57 35.16 30.50 -32.15
N PRO A 58 34.90 31.21 -31.05
CA PRO A 58 34.46 30.59 -29.80
C PRO A 58 33.05 29.99 -29.93
N LEU A 59 32.83 28.88 -29.23
CA LEU A 59 31.50 28.28 -29.08
C LEU A 59 30.59 29.20 -28.25
N VAL A 60 29.46 29.62 -28.81
CA VAL A 60 28.51 30.56 -28.21
C VAL A 60 27.38 29.84 -27.47
N SER A 61 26.83 28.79 -28.07
CA SER A 61 25.73 28.01 -27.48
C SER A 61 25.75 26.55 -27.92
N ILE A 62 25.03 25.71 -27.18
CA ILE A 62 24.80 24.29 -27.51
C ILE A 62 23.28 24.03 -27.50
N THR A 63 22.84 23.12 -28.37
CA THR A 63 21.48 22.56 -28.41
C THR A 63 21.55 21.03 -28.56
N VAL A 64 20.49 20.32 -28.19
CA VAL A 64 20.37 18.87 -28.44
C VAL A 64 19.38 18.61 -29.58
N ASP A 65 19.77 17.79 -30.54
CA ASP A 65 18.93 17.34 -31.66
C ASP A 65 18.71 15.82 -31.62
N PRO A 66 17.46 15.32 -31.57
CA PRO A 66 16.23 16.09 -31.48
C PRO A 66 16.05 16.72 -30.07
N PRO A 67 15.34 17.85 -29.94
CA PRO A 67 15.06 18.47 -28.64
C PRO A 67 14.06 17.66 -27.81
N ALA A 68 13.30 16.76 -28.44
CA ALA A 68 12.46 15.78 -27.78
C ALA A 68 12.36 14.50 -28.62
N ALA A 69 12.29 13.34 -27.98
CA ALA A 69 12.04 12.06 -28.64
C ALA A 69 11.14 11.14 -27.80
N THR A 70 10.37 10.28 -28.48
CA THR A 70 9.59 9.21 -27.84
C THR A 70 10.19 7.86 -28.21
N VAL A 71 10.49 7.04 -27.20
CA VAL A 71 11.01 5.69 -27.33
C VAL A 71 9.93 4.70 -26.96
N GLU A 72 9.45 3.97 -27.97
CA GLU A 72 8.48 2.88 -27.80
C GLU A 72 9.21 1.59 -27.44
N VAL A 73 8.88 1.04 -26.27
CA VAL A 73 9.37 -0.24 -25.77
C VAL A 73 8.26 -1.27 -25.99
N VAL A 74 8.43 -2.18 -26.94
CA VAL A 74 7.47 -3.26 -27.18
C VAL A 74 7.95 -4.52 -26.48
N ASN A 75 7.20 -5.01 -25.49
CA ASN A 75 7.54 -6.21 -24.71
C ASN A 75 8.97 -6.20 -24.16
N GLY A 76 9.40 -5.06 -23.60
CA GLY A 76 10.72 -4.87 -23.00
C GLY A 76 11.85 -4.58 -24.00
N VAL A 77 11.55 -4.52 -25.31
CA VAL A 77 12.56 -4.26 -26.36
C VAL A 77 12.30 -2.91 -27.01
N ALA A 78 13.35 -2.08 -27.09
CA ALA A 78 13.34 -0.82 -27.82
C ALA A 78 14.62 -0.65 -28.65
N ALA A 79 14.50 0.06 -29.77
CA ALA A 79 15.65 0.55 -30.50
C ALA A 79 16.28 1.74 -29.73
N PRO A 80 17.62 1.81 -29.64
CA PRO A 80 18.28 2.99 -29.05
C PRO A 80 17.94 4.27 -29.84
N SER A 81 17.80 5.39 -29.13
CA SER A 81 17.49 6.69 -29.72
C SER A 81 18.72 7.60 -29.72
N PRO A 82 19.23 8.03 -30.89
CA PRO A 82 20.38 8.93 -30.94
C PRO A 82 19.99 10.37 -30.62
N PHE A 83 20.85 11.06 -29.87
CA PHE A 83 20.83 12.49 -29.64
C PHE A 83 22.19 13.07 -29.99
N ARG A 84 22.20 14.26 -30.58
CA ARG A 84 23.40 14.94 -31.06
C ARG A 84 23.52 16.30 -30.37
N ALA A 85 24.71 16.61 -29.90
CA ALA A 85 25.02 17.93 -29.35
C ALA A 85 25.43 18.84 -30.51
N MET A 86 24.64 19.87 -30.78
CA MET A 86 24.90 20.83 -31.86
C MET A 86 25.39 22.15 -31.26
N GLY A 87 26.61 22.54 -31.58
CA GLY A 87 27.23 23.79 -31.16
C GLY A 87 27.02 24.90 -32.18
N THR A 88 26.68 26.10 -31.73
CA THR A 88 26.66 27.32 -32.55
C THR A 88 27.87 28.18 -32.19
N PHE A 89 28.69 28.51 -33.19
CA PHE A 89 29.91 29.30 -33.04
C PHE A 89 29.66 30.79 -33.33
N GLU A 90 30.64 31.65 -33.03
CA GLU A 90 30.53 33.10 -33.18
C GLU A 90 30.24 33.54 -34.62
N ASP A 91 30.76 32.82 -35.59
CA ASP A 91 30.50 33.04 -37.03
C ASP A 91 29.10 32.58 -37.48
N GLY A 92 28.30 32.00 -36.57
CA GLY A 92 26.97 31.46 -36.83
C GLY A 92 26.96 30.02 -37.36
N THR A 93 28.13 29.39 -37.53
CA THR A 93 28.25 27.99 -37.97
C THR A 93 27.69 27.05 -36.92
N VAL A 94 26.97 26.01 -37.35
CA VAL A 94 26.43 24.95 -36.49
C VAL A 94 27.11 23.62 -36.82
N GLN A 95 27.76 23.01 -35.83
CA GLN A 95 28.43 21.71 -35.98
C GLN A 95 28.13 20.78 -34.82
N GLU A 96 28.22 19.48 -35.08
CA GLU A 96 28.12 18.47 -34.03
C GLU A 96 29.37 18.51 -33.13
N LEU A 97 29.14 18.45 -31.83
CA LEU A 97 30.16 18.47 -30.80
C LEU A 97 30.23 17.13 -30.08
N SER A 98 31.44 16.79 -29.61
CA SER A 98 31.58 15.83 -28.52
C SER A 98 31.06 16.43 -27.22
N ALA A 99 30.15 15.72 -26.54
CA ALA A 99 29.57 16.14 -25.27
C ALA A 99 29.58 15.01 -24.25
N ALA A 100 29.62 15.37 -22.97
CA ALA A 100 29.30 14.44 -21.88
C ALA A 100 27.77 14.38 -21.72
N TRP A 101 27.23 13.17 -21.63
CA TRP A 101 25.79 12.93 -21.58
C TRP A 101 25.36 12.40 -20.21
N SER A 102 24.23 12.88 -19.72
CA SER A 102 23.55 12.36 -18.53
C SER A 102 22.04 12.40 -18.71
N ILE A 103 21.34 11.68 -17.84
CA ILE A 103 19.88 11.73 -17.68
C ILE A 103 19.55 11.91 -16.20
N ASP A 104 18.52 12.69 -15.90
CA ASP A 104 18.02 12.93 -14.54
C ASP A 104 17.37 11.68 -13.92
N ARG A 105 16.76 10.83 -14.75
CA ARG A 105 16.03 9.61 -14.35
C ARG A 105 16.63 8.35 -14.98
N PRO A 106 17.75 7.82 -14.43
CA PRO A 106 18.43 6.63 -14.98
C PRO A 106 17.57 5.35 -14.95
N VAL A 107 16.49 5.33 -14.15
CA VAL A 107 15.50 4.24 -14.13
C VAL A 107 14.74 4.07 -15.46
N LEU A 108 14.64 5.12 -16.28
CA LEU A 108 14.02 5.07 -17.61
C LEU A 108 14.96 4.48 -18.67
N GLY A 109 16.27 4.56 -18.44
CA GLY A 109 17.30 4.17 -19.40
C GLY A 109 18.61 4.92 -19.18
N LEU A 110 19.65 4.54 -19.94
CA LEU A 110 20.99 5.10 -19.82
C LEU A 110 21.46 5.73 -21.13
N MET A 111 22.24 6.80 -21.00
CA MET A 111 22.97 7.43 -22.10
C MET A 111 24.35 6.79 -22.26
N ASN A 112 24.74 6.46 -23.49
CA ASN A 112 26.13 6.11 -23.79
C ASN A 112 26.98 7.36 -24.06
N GLN A 113 28.31 7.17 -24.22
CA GLN A 113 29.24 8.27 -24.49
C GLN A 113 29.04 8.94 -25.86
N GLN A 114 28.34 8.28 -26.78
CA GLN A 114 28.02 8.77 -28.13
C GLN A 114 26.67 9.49 -28.21
N GLY A 115 26.02 9.78 -27.07
CA GLY A 115 24.72 10.47 -27.07
C GLY A 115 23.54 9.59 -27.45
N THR A 116 23.66 8.27 -27.37
CA THR A 116 22.56 7.34 -27.63
C THR A 116 21.88 6.93 -26.33
N PHE A 117 20.57 7.12 -26.26
CA PHE A 117 19.72 6.66 -25.17
C PHE A 117 19.27 5.21 -25.39
N ALA A 118 19.44 4.36 -24.40
CA ALA A 118 18.90 3.00 -24.36
C ALA A 118 17.89 2.88 -23.20
N ALA A 119 16.62 2.65 -23.53
CA ALA A 119 15.57 2.49 -22.53
C ALA A 119 15.80 1.23 -21.66
N SER A 120 15.41 1.31 -20.38
CA SER A 120 15.52 0.18 -19.43
C SER A 120 14.59 -0.99 -19.78
N GLY A 121 13.51 -0.69 -20.49
CA GLY A 121 12.47 -1.65 -20.86
C GLY A 121 11.45 -1.95 -19.75
N THR A 122 11.64 -1.40 -18.56
CA THR A 122 10.87 -1.75 -17.36
C THR A 122 10.06 -0.58 -16.78
N LEU A 123 10.32 0.66 -17.18
CA LEU A 123 9.61 1.84 -16.68
C LEU A 123 9.32 2.83 -17.81
N GLY A 124 8.08 3.32 -17.87
CA GLY A 124 7.67 4.42 -18.73
C GLY A 124 7.72 5.76 -18.00
N GLY A 125 7.78 6.85 -18.75
CA GLY A 125 7.79 8.20 -18.18
C GLY A 125 8.61 9.18 -19.01
N VAL A 126 8.73 10.39 -18.48
CA VAL A 126 9.52 11.48 -19.07
C VAL A 126 10.82 11.68 -18.29
N GLY A 127 11.94 11.84 -19.01
CA GLY A 127 13.25 12.20 -18.47
C GLY A 127 13.91 13.33 -19.26
N VAL A 128 14.84 14.02 -18.63
CA VAL A 128 15.62 15.11 -19.22
C VAL A 128 17.05 14.64 -19.45
N ILE A 129 17.43 14.58 -20.72
CA ILE A 129 18.80 14.33 -21.16
C ILE A 129 19.57 15.65 -21.14
N THR A 130 20.79 15.63 -20.59
CA THR A 130 21.69 16.79 -20.59
C THR A 130 22.95 16.47 -21.38
N ALA A 131 23.28 17.33 -22.35
CA ALA A 131 24.57 17.36 -23.03
C ALA A 131 25.43 18.48 -22.43
N ARG A 132 26.68 18.18 -22.08
CA ARG A 132 27.67 19.16 -21.60
C ARG A 132 28.88 19.21 -22.53
N ALA A 133 29.16 20.39 -23.09
CA ALA A 133 30.33 20.65 -23.90
C ALA A 133 31.59 20.89 -23.04
N SER A 134 32.77 20.95 -23.68
CA SER A 134 34.07 21.12 -23.02
C SER A 134 34.26 22.46 -22.30
N ASN A 135 33.48 23.49 -22.63
CA ASN A 135 33.49 24.80 -21.99
C ASN A 135 32.37 24.97 -20.94
N ASP A 136 31.84 23.86 -20.42
CA ASP A 136 30.72 23.79 -19.46
C ASP A 136 29.37 24.33 -19.95
N LEU A 137 29.22 24.68 -21.24
CA LEU A 137 27.91 24.94 -21.82
C LEU A 137 27.06 23.66 -21.79
N THR A 138 25.79 23.81 -21.43
CA THR A 138 24.83 22.70 -21.35
C THR A 138 23.60 22.95 -22.21
N ALA A 139 23.06 21.87 -22.76
CA ALA A 139 21.77 21.85 -23.41
C ALA A 139 20.99 20.61 -22.96
N THR A 140 19.67 20.71 -23.04
CA THR A 140 18.77 19.64 -22.63
C THR A 140 17.86 19.19 -23.76
N ALA A 141 17.46 17.92 -23.72
CA ALA A 141 16.39 17.37 -24.52
C ALA A 141 15.48 16.51 -23.66
N GLU A 142 14.21 16.39 -24.07
CA GLU A 142 13.25 15.52 -23.40
C GLU A 142 13.23 14.13 -24.05
N VAL A 143 13.18 13.09 -23.23
CA VAL A 143 12.90 11.72 -23.71
C VAL A 143 11.67 11.18 -23.01
N THR A 144 10.68 10.77 -23.79
CA THR A 144 9.50 10.06 -23.30
C THR A 144 9.65 8.57 -23.60
N VAL A 145 9.66 7.72 -22.58
CA VAL A 145 9.61 6.27 -22.73
C VAL A 145 8.16 5.80 -22.60
N ARG A 146 7.68 5.07 -23.60
CA ARG A 146 6.35 4.43 -23.60
C ARG A 146 6.49 2.92 -23.67
N LEU A 147 5.87 2.23 -22.72
CA LEU A 147 5.84 0.77 -22.70
C LEU A 147 4.58 0.29 -23.40
N ARG A 148 4.76 -0.58 -24.40
CA ARG A 148 3.69 -1.30 -25.07
C ARG A 148 3.83 -2.79 -24.75
N ILE A 149 2.95 -3.27 -23.88
CA ILE A 149 2.85 -4.68 -23.53
C ILE A 149 1.80 -5.29 -24.46
N LEU A 150 2.23 -6.17 -25.36
CA LEU A 150 1.37 -6.83 -26.34
C LEU A 150 1.58 -8.34 -26.25
N GLU A 151 0.63 -9.03 -25.61
CA GLU A 151 0.74 -10.46 -25.33
C GLU A 151 -0.45 -11.25 -25.86
N ASN A 152 -0.18 -12.45 -26.39
CA ASN A 152 -1.19 -13.36 -26.91
C ASN A 152 -1.00 -14.78 -26.34
N PRO A 153 -1.09 -14.97 -25.01
CA PRO A 153 -0.94 -16.29 -24.39
C PRO A 153 -1.99 -17.30 -24.87
N ALA A 154 -3.18 -16.84 -25.28
CA ALA A 154 -4.23 -17.70 -25.81
C ALA A 154 -4.08 -18.06 -27.30
N ASN A 155 -3.01 -17.61 -27.97
CA ASN A 155 -2.72 -17.92 -29.37
C ASN A 155 -3.88 -17.57 -30.33
N LEU A 156 -4.57 -16.46 -30.09
CA LEU A 156 -5.62 -15.95 -31.00
C LEU A 156 -5.04 -15.69 -32.39
N SER A 157 -5.80 -16.05 -33.43
CA SER A 157 -5.39 -15.84 -34.81
C SER A 157 -5.32 -14.34 -35.14
N PRO A 158 -4.56 -13.92 -36.17
CA PRO A 158 -4.56 -12.52 -36.62
C PRO A 158 -5.97 -12.00 -36.96
N ALA A 159 -6.84 -12.85 -37.52
CA ALA A 159 -8.22 -12.49 -37.83
C ALA A 159 -9.04 -12.21 -36.55
N ASP A 160 -8.83 -13.00 -35.50
CA ASP A 160 -9.49 -12.78 -34.20
C ASP A 160 -9.00 -11.49 -33.54
N GLN A 161 -7.70 -11.22 -33.59
CA GLN A 161 -7.13 -9.99 -33.06
C GLN A 161 -7.70 -8.76 -33.78
N GLN A 162 -7.77 -8.81 -35.11
CA GLN A 162 -8.34 -7.73 -35.94
C GLN A 162 -9.84 -7.52 -35.69
N ALA A 163 -10.59 -8.57 -35.35
CA ALA A 163 -12.02 -8.44 -35.04
C ALA A 163 -12.28 -7.47 -33.88
N PHE A 164 -11.40 -7.41 -32.89
CA PHE A 164 -11.54 -6.49 -31.75
C PHE A 164 -11.40 -5.00 -32.13
N ASP A 165 -10.87 -4.67 -33.30
CA ASP A 165 -10.75 -3.29 -33.76
C ASP A 165 -12.05 -2.76 -34.38
N THR A 166 -13.02 -3.65 -34.64
CA THR A 166 -14.33 -3.33 -35.20
C THR A 166 -15.47 -4.02 -34.43
N PRO A 167 -15.62 -3.74 -33.12
CA PRO A 167 -16.67 -4.35 -32.32
C PRO A 167 -18.06 -3.92 -32.80
N ASP A 168 -19.06 -4.77 -32.56
CA ASP A 168 -20.46 -4.39 -32.73
C ASP A 168 -20.91 -3.41 -31.61
N ALA A 169 -22.19 -3.00 -31.64
CA ALA A 169 -22.77 -2.13 -30.62
C ALA A 169 -23.25 -2.87 -29.36
N THR A 170 -23.19 -4.20 -29.33
CA THR A 170 -23.68 -5.02 -28.21
C THR A 170 -22.64 -5.04 -27.10
N PRO A 171 -22.98 -4.78 -25.83
CA PRO A 171 -22.00 -4.85 -24.75
C PRO A 171 -21.38 -6.26 -24.58
N SER A 172 -20.08 -6.31 -24.30
CA SER A 172 -19.33 -7.55 -24.03
C SER A 172 -19.78 -8.26 -22.75
N GLY A 173 -20.53 -7.59 -21.88
CA GLY A 173 -20.98 -8.11 -20.60
C GLY A 173 -21.14 -7.02 -19.55
N THR A 174 -20.86 -7.35 -18.29
CA THR A 174 -20.81 -6.39 -17.18
C THR A 174 -19.55 -6.61 -16.36
N LEU A 175 -18.71 -5.57 -16.25
CA LEU A 175 -17.59 -5.55 -15.29
C LEU A 175 -18.15 -5.53 -13.87
N LEU A 176 -17.64 -6.42 -13.03
CA LEU A 176 -18.08 -6.57 -11.64
C LEU A 176 -17.05 -6.02 -10.65
N TYR A 177 -15.76 -6.12 -10.99
CA TYR A 177 -14.67 -5.74 -10.12
C TYR A 177 -13.36 -5.59 -10.94
N PRO A 178 -12.42 -4.71 -10.56
CA PRO A 178 -12.58 -3.59 -9.62
C PRO A 178 -13.73 -2.66 -9.99
N TYR A 179 -14.16 -1.87 -9.02
CA TYR A 179 -15.19 -0.87 -9.25
C TYR A 179 -14.62 0.32 -10.02
N ASP A 180 -15.50 1.00 -10.77
CA ASP A 180 -15.13 2.23 -11.45
C ASP A 180 -14.64 3.27 -10.45
N LYS A 181 -13.59 4.00 -10.81
CA LYS A 181 -12.89 5.03 -10.00
C LYS A 181 -12.18 4.50 -8.75
N THR A 182 -11.98 3.19 -8.61
CA THR A 182 -11.12 2.67 -7.53
C THR A 182 -9.70 3.24 -7.63
N VAL A 183 -9.16 3.66 -6.49
CA VAL A 183 -7.77 4.11 -6.33
C VAL A 183 -6.94 2.94 -5.80
N PHE A 184 -5.85 2.63 -6.50
CA PHE A 184 -4.84 1.67 -6.05
C PHE A 184 -3.56 2.40 -5.66
N ALA A 185 -2.93 2.01 -4.56
CA ALA A 185 -1.57 2.43 -4.25
C ALA A 185 -0.55 1.50 -4.92
N ARG A 186 0.68 1.98 -5.07
CA ARG A 186 1.82 1.16 -5.48
C ARG A 186 2.14 0.11 -4.41
N GLY A 187 2.88 -0.93 -4.77
CA GLY A 187 3.26 -2.01 -3.86
C GLY A 187 2.13 -2.99 -3.49
N LEU A 188 0.93 -2.83 -4.05
CA LEU A 188 -0.15 -3.82 -3.96
C LEU A 188 0.03 -4.95 -4.98
N LEU A 189 -0.58 -6.10 -4.71
CA LEU A 189 -0.78 -7.13 -5.72
C LEU A 189 -1.77 -6.63 -6.79
N PRO A 190 -1.65 -7.11 -8.05
CA PRO A 190 -2.61 -6.76 -9.09
C PRO A 190 -4.03 -7.18 -8.70
N PRO A 191 -5.03 -6.29 -8.85
CA PRO A 191 -6.41 -6.69 -8.67
C PRO A 191 -6.82 -7.64 -9.80
N GLU A 192 -7.71 -8.57 -9.49
CA GLU A 192 -8.34 -9.40 -10.52
C GLU A 192 -9.48 -8.64 -11.19
N ILE A 193 -9.45 -8.52 -12.51
CA ILE A 193 -10.53 -7.97 -13.31
C ILE A 193 -11.57 -9.07 -13.50
N MET A 194 -12.81 -8.85 -13.06
CA MET A 194 -13.90 -9.84 -13.08
C MET A 194 -15.10 -9.32 -13.83
N TRP A 195 -15.75 -10.19 -14.61
CA TRP A 195 -16.94 -9.82 -15.38
C TRP A 195 -17.92 -10.99 -15.52
N ASN A 196 -19.15 -10.63 -15.90
CA ASN A 196 -20.20 -11.54 -16.32
C ASN A 196 -20.54 -11.33 -17.79
N GLY A 197 -21.26 -12.30 -18.37
CA GLY A 197 -21.70 -12.26 -19.77
C GLY A 197 -20.80 -13.05 -20.73
N GLY A 198 -19.80 -13.76 -20.23
CA GLY A 198 -19.00 -14.71 -21.00
C GLY A 198 -19.60 -16.11 -21.09
N ALA A 199 -19.23 -16.85 -22.12
CA ALA A 199 -19.47 -18.28 -22.28
C ALA A 199 -18.14 -19.05 -22.39
N ALA A 200 -18.22 -20.37 -22.25
CA ALA A 200 -17.06 -21.24 -22.37
C ALA A 200 -16.43 -21.16 -23.78
N GLY A 201 -15.11 -21.02 -23.85
CA GLY A 201 -14.37 -20.84 -25.11
C GLY A 201 -14.42 -19.43 -25.71
N ASP A 202 -15.09 -18.46 -25.08
CA ASP A 202 -15.02 -17.07 -25.49
C ASP A 202 -13.60 -16.51 -25.34
N ARG A 203 -13.24 -15.62 -26.25
CA ARG A 203 -11.91 -15.01 -26.33
C ARG A 203 -12.01 -13.54 -25.96
N TYR A 204 -10.97 -12.98 -25.37
CA TYR A 204 -11.00 -11.64 -24.81
C TYR A 204 -9.77 -10.83 -25.18
N ARG A 205 -9.98 -9.53 -25.40
CA ARG A 205 -8.93 -8.51 -25.34
C ARG A 205 -9.09 -7.75 -24.05
N VAL A 206 -8.14 -7.92 -23.13
CA VAL A 206 -8.00 -7.08 -21.93
C VAL A 206 -7.02 -5.98 -22.27
N HIS A 207 -7.46 -4.73 -22.14
CA HIS A 207 -6.69 -3.57 -22.54
C HIS A 207 -6.68 -2.52 -21.44
N LEU A 208 -5.48 -2.16 -20.97
CA LEU A 208 -5.25 -1.12 -19.96
C LEU A 208 -4.33 -0.06 -20.55
N ARG A 209 -4.63 1.21 -20.30
CA ARG A 209 -3.87 2.32 -20.86
C ARG A 209 -3.77 3.51 -19.92
N GLU A 210 -2.57 4.05 -19.83
CA GLU A 210 -2.26 5.38 -19.30
C GLU A 210 -1.32 6.12 -20.28
N ASN A 211 -0.70 7.24 -19.89
CA ASN A 211 0.14 8.08 -20.75
C ASN A 211 1.46 7.42 -21.22
N HIS A 212 2.01 6.51 -20.42
CA HIS A 212 3.32 5.90 -20.52
C HIS A 212 3.28 4.37 -20.66
N VAL A 213 2.15 3.72 -20.38
CA VAL A 213 1.96 2.27 -20.53
C VAL A 213 0.66 1.98 -21.27
N GLU A 214 0.76 1.10 -22.27
CA GLU A 214 -0.37 0.48 -22.95
C GLU A 214 -0.21 -1.05 -22.90
N ALA A 215 -1.11 -1.73 -22.22
CA ALA A 215 -1.14 -3.17 -22.09
C ALA A 215 -2.32 -3.76 -22.86
N THR A 216 -2.05 -4.66 -23.80
CA THR A 216 -3.03 -5.43 -24.58
C THR A 216 -2.73 -6.91 -24.44
N ILE A 217 -3.65 -7.63 -23.80
CA ILE A 217 -3.52 -9.07 -23.56
C ILE A 217 -4.70 -9.79 -24.21
N TYR A 218 -4.40 -10.73 -25.10
CA TYR A 218 -5.37 -11.64 -25.70
C TYR A 218 -5.43 -12.94 -24.92
N THR A 219 -6.60 -13.25 -24.35
CA THR A 219 -6.77 -14.35 -23.41
C THR A 219 -8.09 -15.11 -23.62
N ILE A 220 -8.22 -16.24 -22.94
CA ILE A 220 -9.47 -16.98 -22.74
C ILE A 220 -9.79 -16.94 -21.25
N ALA A 221 -11.03 -16.69 -20.90
CA ALA A 221 -11.48 -16.60 -19.51
C ALA A 221 -12.84 -17.30 -19.35
N GLU A 222 -12.79 -18.56 -18.97
CA GLU A 222 -13.97 -19.39 -18.72
C GLU A 222 -14.84 -18.81 -17.59
N PRO A 223 -16.19 -18.90 -17.68
CA PRO A 223 -17.05 -18.49 -16.59
C PRO A 223 -16.82 -19.32 -15.30
N PRO A 224 -16.77 -18.71 -14.11
CA PRO A 224 -16.83 -17.26 -13.84
C PRO A 224 -15.56 -16.54 -14.33
N SER A 225 -15.73 -15.58 -15.24
CA SER A 225 -14.62 -14.99 -15.99
C SER A 225 -13.84 -13.99 -15.15
N ALA A 226 -12.53 -14.17 -15.08
CA ALA A 226 -11.61 -13.27 -14.42
C ALA A 226 -10.25 -13.25 -15.12
N PHE A 227 -9.51 -12.15 -14.96
CA PHE A 227 -8.16 -11.98 -15.47
C PHE A 227 -7.32 -11.18 -14.48
N VAL A 228 -6.04 -11.55 -14.33
CA VAL A 228 -5.09 -10.84 -13.48
C VAL A 228 -3.83 -10.54 -14.29
N LEU A 229 -3.33 -9.32 -14.18
CA LEU A 229 -2.02 -8.96 -14.73
C LEU A 229 -0.93 -9.72 -13.99
N SER A 230 0.19 -9.99 -14.66
CA SER A 230 1.39 -10.45 -13.95
C SER A 230 1.93 -9.35 -13.03
N SER A 231 2.66 -9.72 -11.98
CA SER A 231 3.27 -8.73 -11.07
C SER A 231 4.20 -7.75 -11.81
N ALA A 232 4.88 -8.19 -12.87
CA ALA A 232 5.73 -7.34 -13.69
C ALA A 232 4.91 -6.30 -14.47
N GLN A 233 3.83 -6.72 -15.12
CA GLN A 233 2.92 -5.81 -15.85
C GLN A 233 2.25 -4.80 -14.92
N TRP A 234 1.84 -5.26 -13.74
CA TRP A 234 1.24 -4.40 -12.72
C TRP A 234 2.23 -3.36 -12.18
N SER A 235 3.47 -3.78 -11.91
CA SER A 235 4.54 -2.86 -11.52
C SER A 235 4.85 -1.86 -12.63
N GLN A 236 4.93 -2.29 -13.89
CA GLN A 236 5.13 -1.40 -15.03
C GLN A 236 4.03 -0.33 -15.10
N LEU A 237 2.75 -0.75 -15.02
CA LEU A 237 1.60 0.16 -15.05
C LEU A 237 1.61 1.15 -13.88
N THR A 238 1.80 0.66 -12.64
CA THR A 238 1.65 1.49 -11.45
C THR A 238 2.85 2.39 -11.16
N GLU A 239 4.07 1.94 -11.47
CA GLU A 239 5.28 2.74 -11.24
C GLU A 239 5.51 3.79 -12.35
N SER A 240 4.99 3.54 -13.57
CA SER A 240 5.06 4.51 -14.68
C SER A 240 3.99 5.60 -14.60
N ASN A 241 2.89 5.34 -13.89
CA ASN A 241 1.78 6.29 -13.75
C ASN A 241 2.17 7.47 -12.85
N VAL A 242 1.83 8.69 -13.27
CA VAL A 242 2.19 9.95 -12.56
C VAL A 242 0.98 10.76 -12.10
N GLY A 243 -0.20 10.14 -12.00
CA GLY A 243 -1.45 10.75 -11.49
C GLY A 243 -2.63 10.69 -12.48
N GLU A 244 -2.34 10.42 -13.75
CA GLU A 244 -3.37 10.26 -14.77
C GLU A 244 -4.27 9.02 -14.52
N ASP A 245 -5.43 9.03 -15.18
CA ASP A 245 -6.37 7.92 -15.16
C ASP A 245 -5.83 6.69 -15.90
N VAL A 246 -6.00 5.52 -15.30
CA VAL A 246 -5.82 4.24 -15.99
C VAL A 246 -7.16 3.85 -16.61
N GLN A 247 -7.20 3.81 -17.94
CA GLN A 247 -8.37 3.34 -18.68
C GLN A 247 -8.31 1.83 -18.84
N VAL A 248 -9.37 1.13 -18.44
CA VAL A 248 -9.47 -0.33 -18.49
C VAL A 248 -10.63 -0.72 -19.38
N SER A 249 -10.39 -1.71 -20.25
CA SER A 249 -11.43 -2.28 -21.09
C SER A 249 -11.27 -3.77 -21.27
N VAL A 250 -12.40 -4.47 -21.32
CA VAL A 250 -12.48 -5.90 -21.62
C VAL A 250 -13.45 -6.09 -22.76
N THR A 251 -12.94 -6.59 -23.88
CA THR A 251 -13.71 -6.82 -25.11
C THR A 251 -13.87 -8.32 -25.32
N ARG A 252 -15.11 -8.80 -25.51
CA ARG A 252 -15.42 -10.21 -25.76
C ARG A 252 -15.50 -10.47 -27.26
N LEU A 253 -14.95 -11.60 -27.69
CA LEU A 253 -15.06 -12.16 -29.04
C LEU A 253 -15.69 -13.55 -28.94
N SER A 254 -16.90 -13.67 -29.49
CA SER A 254 -17.66 -14.93 -29.52
C SER A 254 -18.10 -15.24 -30.95
N ALA A 255 -17.95 -16.50 -31.38
CA ALA A 255 -18.29 -16.95 -32.73
C ALA A 255 -17.72 -16.08 -33.88
N GLY A 256 -16.55 -15.46 -33.66
CA GLY A 256 -15.88 -14.59 -34.64
C GLY A 256 -16.35 -13.13 -34.65
N GLN A 257 -17.33 -12.73 -33.83
CA GLN A 257 -17.79 -11.35 -33.68
C GLN A 257 -17.31 -10.75 -32.35
N ALA A 258 -16.61 -9.62 -32.43
CA ALA A 258 -16.26 -8.84 -31.24
C ALA A 258 -17.43 -7.94 -30.81
N HIS A 259 -17.57 -7.75 -29.51
CA HIS A 259 -18.63 -6.95 -28.90
C HIS A 259 -18.09 -5.64 -28.32
N ALA A 260 -18.95 -4.63 -28.15
CA ALA A 260 -18.58 -3.36 -27.53
C ALA A 260 -17.89 -3.60 -26.16
N PRO A 261 -16.80 -2.89 -25.86
CA PRO A 261 -16.01 -3.14 -24.64
C PRO A 261 -16.81 -2.80 -23.38
N MET A 262 -16.59 -3.57 -22.32
CA MET A 262 -16.87 -3.10 -20.97
C MET A 262 -15.72 -2.19 -20.54
N THR A 263 -16.01 -1.05 -19.92
CA THR A 263 -14.98 -0.05 -19.56
C THR A 263 -15.03 0.31 -18.08
N SER A 264 -13.89 0.67 -17.54
CA SER A 264 -13.73 1.24 -16.20
C SER A 264 -12.51 2.16 -16.19
N THR A 265 -12.47 3.11 -15.27
CA THR A 265 -11.35 4.01 -15.03
C THR A 265 -10.84 3.80 -13.62
N TRP A 266 -9.52 3.67 -13.44
CA TRP A 266 -8.88 3.58 -12.12
C TRP A 266 -7.90 4.73 -11.92
N LYS A 267 -7.48 4.91 -10.67
CA LYS A 267 -6.42 5.84 -10.27
C LYS A 267 -5.26 5.08 -9.62
N VAL A 268 -4.04 5.57 -9.81
CA VAL A 268 -2.86 5.08 -9.08
C VAL A 268 -2.32 6.18 -8.18
N ALA A 269 -2.31 5.92 -6.87
CA ALA A 269 -1.75 6.84 -5.89
C ALA A 269 -0.21 6.84 -6.00
N GLN A 270 0.37 8.04 -5.92
CA GLN A 270 1.81 8.27 -6.09
C GLN A 270 2.57 7.96 -4.79
N GLY A 271 2.54 6.70 -4.41
CA GLY A 271 3.20 6.18 -3.22
C GLY A 271 2.86 4.71 -2.98
N SER A 272 3.81 4.00 -2.37
CA SER A 272 3.60 2.61 -2.00
C SER A 272 2.82 2.50 -0.69
N LEU A 273 1.79 1.66 -0.68
CA LEU A 273 1.06 1.36 0.53
C LEU A 273 1.96 0.58 1.50
N ARG A 274 2.05 1.04 2.75
CA ARG A 274 2.93 0.47 3.78
C ARG A 274 2.19 0.19 5.08
N GLY A 275 2.93 -0.40 6.02
CA GLY A 275 2.40 -0.92 7.28
C GLY A 275 1.93 -2.37 7.17
N THR A 276 1.35 -2.87 8.25
CA THR A 276 0.81 -4.22 8.36
C THR A 276 -0.61 -4.15 8.90
N ILE A 277 -1.50 -4.94 8.31
CA ILE A 277 -2.90 -5.06 8.74
C ILE A 277 -3.04 -6.33 9.57
N TYR A 278 -3.35 -6.17 10.86
CA TYR A 278 -3.56 -7.24 11.82
C TYR A 278 -5.04 -7.50 11.99
N TYR A 279 -5.50 -8.73 11.83
CA TYR A 279 -6.92 -9.04 11.82
C TYR A 279 -7.22 -10.38 12.51
N TRP A 280 -8.48 -10.53 12.91
CA TRP A 280 -8.96 -11.76 13.51
C TRP A 280 -9.65 -12.62 12.45
N ALA A 281 -9.15 -13.84 12.26
CA ALA A 281 -9.81 -14.88 11.48
C ALA A 281 -10.79 -15.62 12.40
N VAL A 282 -12.04 -15.18 12.43
CA VAL A 282 -13.06 -15.58 13.42
C VAL A 282 -13.27 -17.09 13.47
N ASN A 283 -13.37 -17.74 12.31
CA ASN A 283 -13.64 -19.17 12.23
C ASN A 283 -12.43 -20.05 12.61
N THR A 284 -11.23 -19.48 12.67
CA THR A 284 -10.04 -20.17 13.17
C THR A 284 -9.66 -19.71 14.58
N GLY A 285 -10.22 -18.61 15.09
CA GLY A 285 -9.87 -18.08 16.41
C GLY A 285 -8.43 -17.55 16.50
N GLN A 286 -7.79 -17.25 15.36
CA GLN A 286 -6.39 -16.83 15.28
C GLN A 286 -6.24 -15.37 14.85
N LEU A 287 -5.20 -14.71 15.37
CA LEU A 287 -4.77 -13.41 14.90
C LEU A 287 -3.76 -13.56 13.76
N MET A 288 -4.13 -12.99 12.63
CA MET A 288 -3.38 -13.01 11.39
C MET A 288 -2.86 -11.60 11.08
N LYS A 289 -1.82 -11.51 10.27
CA LYS A 289 -1.32 -10.26 9.72
C LYS A 289 -1.03 -10.40 8.24
N ILE A 290 -1.24 -9.31 7.51
CA ILE A 290 -0.90 -9.20 6.10
C ILE A 290 -0.28 -7.84 5.81
N THR A 291 0.89 -7.86 5.19
CA THR A 291 1.54 -6.66 4.66
C THR A 291 0.99 -6.42 3.25
N PRO A 292 0.60 -5.19 2.89
CA PRO A 292 0.22 -4.86 1.51
C PRO A 292 1.25 -5.38 0.51
N GLY A 293 0.80 -6.10 -0.52
CA GLY A 293 1.66 -6.74 -1.51
C GLY A 293 2.06 -8.20 -1.20
N ALA A 294 1.79 -8.72 0.00
CA ALA A 294 2.06 -10.12 0.33
C ALA A 294 1.02 -11.07 -0.31
N LEU A 295 1.49 -12.21 -0.82
CA LEU A 295 0.64 -13.23 -1.49
C LEU A 295 -0.29 -13.99 -0.54
N GLN A 296 0.03 -14.03 0.76
CA GLN A 296 -0.73 -14.74 1.78
C GLN A 296 -0.52 -14.08 3.15
N PRO A 297 -1.48 -14.21 4.09
CA PRO A 297 -1.29 -13.73 5.45
C PRO A 297 -0.33 -14.65 6.21
N SER A 298 0.11 -14.19 7.37
CA SER A 298 0.88 -14.98 8.34
C SER A 298 0.25 -14.89 9.72
N LEU A 299 0.50 -15.90 10.57
CA LEU A 299 0.12 -15.87 11.97
C LEU A 299 0.90 -14.77 12.68
N VAL A 300 0.24 -14.01 13.58
CA VAL A 300 0.94 -12.98 14.37
C VAL A 300 1.84 -13.63 15.41
N PHE A 301 1.30 -14.59 16.17
CA PHE A 301 2.00 -15.33 17.21
C PHE A 301 1.28 -16.66 17.50
N ASP A 302 1.99 -17.62 18.11
CA ASP A 302 1.36 -18.85 18.62
C ASP A 302 0.66 -18.56 19.94
N SER A 303 -0.68 -18.64 19.96
CA SER A 303 -1.47 -18.43 21.18
C SER A 303 -1.31 -19.54 22.21
N GLY A 304 -0.64 -20.64 21.86
CA GLY A 304 -0.41 -21.78 22.72
C GLY A 304 -1.63 -22.70 22.83
N PRO A 305 -1.50 -23.85 23.51
CA PRO A 305 -2.58 -24.83 23.63
C PRO A 305 -3.79 -24.28 24.41
N LEU A 306 -5.00 -24.61 23.96
CA LEU A 306 -6.26 -24.17 24.59
C LEU A 306 -6.52 -24.80 25.96
N ASP A 307 -5.86 -25.91 26.27
CA ASP A 307 -5.95 -26.64 27.54
C ASP A 307 -4.85 -26.25 28.54
N GLN A 308 -3.98 -25.31 28.17
CA GLN A 308 -2.92 -24.78 29.03
C GLN A 308 -3.16 -23.30 29.34
N LEU A 309 -2.86 -22.88 30.57
CA LEU A 309 -3.02 -21.49 31.02
C LEU A 309 -2.06 -20.52 30.29
N GLY A 310 -0.82 -20.96 30.06
CA GLY A 310 0.23 -20.18 29.39
C GLY A 310 1.04 -19.28 30.30
N THR A 311 1.95 -18.53 29.68
CA THR A 311 2.93 -17.67 30.35
C THR A 311 2.90 -16.28 29.73
N PRO A 312 2.81 -15.20 30.54
CA PRO A 312 2.50 -15.22 31.97
C PRO A 312 1.08 -15.77 32.24
N ALA A 313 0.91 -16.40 33.39
CA ALA A 313 -0.40 -16.83 33.87
C ALA A 313 -1.21 -15.62 34.34
N PRO A 314 -2.53 -15.58 34.10
CA PRO A 314 -3.43 -14.63 34.77
C PRO A 314 -3.25 -14.70 36.31
N PRO A 315 -3.10 -13.56 37.01
CA PRO A 315 -2.61 -13.50 38.39
C PRO A 315 -3.55 -14.11 39.45
N ASP A 316 -4.85 -14.21 39.17
CA ASP A 316 -5.91 -14.67 40.08
C ASP A 316 -6.63 -15.93 39.56
N TYR A 317 -5.96 -16.72 38.71
CA TYR A 317 -6.47 -18.02 38.31
C TYR A 317 -6.47 -19.00 39.49
N ASP A 318 -7.64 -19.48 39.87
CA ASP A 318 -7.84 -20.34 41.06
C ASP A 318 -7.74 -21.85 40.77
N GLY A 319 -7.46 -22.23 39.52
CA GLY A 319 -7.36 -23.64 39.12
C GLY A 319 -8.70 -24.34 38.90
N THR A 320 -9.84 -23.65 39.01
CA THR A 320 -11.14 -24.18 38.55
C THR A 320 -11.21 -24.16 37.01
N VAL A 321 -12.07 -24.98 36.37
CA VAL A 321 -12.07 -25.07 34.88
C VAL A 321 -12.52 -23.74 34.28
N PRO A 322 -11.60 -22.90 33.76
CA PRO A 322 -11.53 -22.75 32.30
C PRO A 322 -10.08 -22.57 31.78
N PRO A 323 -9.63 -23.30 30.75
CA PRO A 323 -8.40 -22.95 30.07
C PRO A 323 -8.76 -21.94 28.98
N TRP A 324 -9.10 -22.28 27.74
CA TRP A 324 -9.54 -21.25 26.77
C TRP A 324 -10.63 -21.79 25.83
N SER A 325 -11.42 -20.90 25.22
CA SER A 325 -12.19 -21.24 24.02
C SER A 325 -11.23 -21.71 22.93
N GLY A 326 -11.63 -22.73 22.17
CA GLY A 326 -10.79 -23.32 21.13
C GLY A 326 -10.81 -22.49 19.85
N GLY A 327 -9.63 -22.16 19.34
CA GLY A 327 -9.40 -21.85 17.92
C GLY A 327 -9.12 -23.12 17.11
N SER A 328 -8.53 -22.95 15.93
CA SER A 328 -7.99 -24.03 15.10
C SER A 328 -6.81 -24.72 15.79
N GLU A 329 -6.51 -25.96 15.38
CA GLU A 329 -5.30 -26.68 15.79
C GLU A 329 -5.08 -26.81 17.31
N ASN A 330 -6.17 -26.89 18.08
CA ASN A 330 -6.15 -26.92 19.55
C ASN A 330 -5.47 -25.69 20.20
N LYS A 331 -5.47 -24.54 19.51
CA LYS A 331 -4.93 -23.27 20.00
C LYS A 331 -5.97 -22.44 20.73
N ARG A 332 -5.53 -21.49 21.56
CA ARG A 332 -6.43 -20.55 22.24
C ARG A 332 -7.10 -19.64 21.23
N CYS A 333 -8.39 -19.40 21.41
CA CYS A 333 -9.10 -18.34 20.72
C CYS A 333 -8.58 -16.99 21.23
N VAL A 334 -7.97 -16.23 20.33
CA VAL A 334 -7.49 -14.88 20.57
C VAL A 334 -8.29 -13.95 19.66
N ALA A 335 -9.11 -13.11 20.28
CA ALA A 335 -10.13 -12.29 19.63
C ALA A 335 -10.04 -10.84 20.11
N CYS A 336 -10.82 -9.95 19.50
CA CYS A 336 -10.95 -8.53 19.89
C CYS A 336 -9.59 -7.91 20.28
N HIS A 337 -8.79 -7.58 19.28
CA HIS A 337 -7.45 -7.03 19.45
C HIS A 337 -7.39 -5.56 19.08
N THR A 338 -6.26 -4.95 19.41
CA THR A 338 -5.80 -3.64 18.91
C THR A 338 -4.29 -3.71 18.79
N VAL A 339 -3.71 -2.86 17.94
CA VAL A 339 -2.26 -2.76 17.76
C VAL A 339 -1.85 -1.31 17.94
N SER A 340 -0.72 -1.07 18.62
CA SER A 340 -0.13 0.26 18.72
C SER A 340 0.28 0.74 17.33
N LYS A 341 0.24 2.06 17.11
CA LYS A 341 0.44 2.64 15.76
C LYS A 341 1.88 2.48 15.27
N ASP A 342 2.83 2.43 16.20
CA ASP A 342 4.24 2.10 15.96
C ASP A 342 4.50 0.60 15.71
N GLY A 343 3.48 -0.25 15.83
CA GLY A 343 3.56 -1.70 15.64
C GLY A 343 4.34 -2.45 16.72
N SER A 344 4.72 -1.82 17.82
CA SER A 344 5.54 -2.44 18.88
C SER A 344 4.74 -3.37 19.79
N THR A 345 3.44 -3.11 19.95
CA THR A 345 2.60 -3.78 20.94
C THR A 345 1.25 -4.16 20.35
N LEU A 346 0.81 -5.40 20.61
CA LEU A 346 -0.55 -5.84 20.37
C LEU A 346 -1.23 -6.16 21.69
N ALA A 347 -2.49 -5.78 21.86
CA ALA A 347 -3.30 -6.20 23.00
C ALA A 347 -4.53 -6.96 22.49
N SER A 348 -4.88 -8.07 23.12
CA SER A 348 -6.00 -8.90 22.66
C SER A 348 -6.64 -9.69 23.80
N LEU A 349 -7.92 -10.03 23.62
CA LEU A 349 -8.64 -10.93 24.53
C LEU A 349 -8.27 -12.39 24.30
N PHE A 350 -8.02 -13.10 25.39
CA PHE A 350 -7.88 -14.54 25.44
C PHE A 350 -9.21 -15.13 25.90
N GLU A 351 -10.03 -15.58 24.96
CA GLU A 351 -11.42 -15.93 25.26
C GLU A 351 -11.48 -17.14 26.19
N ARG A 352 -12.14 -16.98 27.33
CA ARG A 352 -12.40 -18.07 28.27
C ARG A 352 -13.51 -18.96 27.72
N LYS A 353 -13.39 -20.27 27.98
CA LYS A 353 -14.37 -21.26 27.51
C LYS A 353 -15.78 -20.90 27.96
N GLY A 354 -16.66 -20.62 27.00
CA GLY A 354 -18.07 -20.29 27.23
C GLY A 354 -18.31 -18.89 27.83
N GLN A 355 -17.32 -18.00 27.78
CA GLN A 355 -17.40 -16.64 28.34
C GLN A 355 -16.78 -15.63 27.37
N THR A 356 -17.63 -14.80 26.75
CA THR A 356 -17.18 -13.75 25.82
C THR A 356 -16.32 -12.68 26.51
N PRO A 357 -16.71 -12.10 27.67
CA PRO A 357 -15.84 -11.20 28.43
C PRO A 357 -14.68 -11.98 29.06
N SER A 358 -13.47 -11.50 28.86
CA SER A 358 -12.26 -12.29 29.11
C SER A 358 -11.05 -11.46 29.54
N PRO A 359 -10.00 -12.09 30.09
CA PRO A 359 -8.70 -11.46 30.24
C PRO A 359 -8.17 -11.00 28.90
N TRP A 360 -7.60 -9.81 28.91
CA TRP A 360 -6.73 -9.34 27.84
C TRP A 360 -5.27 -9.61 28.20
N GLY A 361 -4.43 -9.77 27.19
CA GLY A 361 -2.98 -9.82 27.32
C GLY A 361 -2.29 -8.90 26.32
N ALA A 362 -1.08 -8.46 26.65
CA ALA A 362 -0.20 -7.70 25.77
C ALA A 362 0.86 -8.62 25.15
N ILE A 363 1.16 -8.38 23.88
CA ILE A 363 2.09 -9.14 23.04
C ILE A 363 3.13 -8.16 22.53
N ASP A 364 4.40 -8.47 22.77
CA ASP A 364 5.54 -7.72 22.23
C ASP A 364 5.78 -8.14 20.77
N LEU A 365 5.60 -7.19 19.86
CA LEU A 365 5.79 -7.40 18.41
C LEU A 365 7.21 -7.04 17.95
N THR A 366 8.05 -6.48 18.81
CA THR A 366 9.45 -6.16 18.51
C THR A 366 10.35 -7.42 18.57
N ALA A 367 9.90 -8.45 19.28
CA ALA A 367 10.57 -9.74 19.34
C ALA A 367 10.47 -10.50 18.00
N SER A 368 11.54 -11.21 17.64
CA SER A 368 11.57 -12.07 16.44
C SER A 368 10.52 -13.19 16.48
N SER A 369 10.14 -13.62 17.68
CA SER A 369 8.99 -14.49 17.94
C SER A 369 8.06 -13.79 18.93
N PRO A 370 7.03 -13.08 18.46
CA PRO A 370 6.12 -12.36 19.35
C PRO A 370 5.51 -13.29 20.42
N ASN A 371 5.47 -12.81 21.65
CA ASN A 371 4.95 -13.57 22.79
C ASN A 371 4.16 -12.68 23.74
N VAL A 372 3.30 -13.31 24.54
CA VAL A 372 2.57 -12.62 25.60
C VAL A 372 3.58 -12.18 26.67
N VAL A 373 3.56 -10.89 27.01
CA VAL A 373 4.44 -10.27 28.02
C VAL A 373 3.66 -9.83 29.26
N GLN A 374 2.35 -9.63 29.12
CA GLN A 374 1.46 -9.30 30.22
C GLN A 374 0.11 -10.00 30.05
N MET A 375 -0.50 -10.40 31.17
CA MET A 375 -1.85 -10.94 31.22
C MET A 375 -2.63 -10.30 32.37
N SER A 376 -3.83 -9.80 32.08
CA SER A 376 -4.72 -9.23 33.08
C SER A 376 -5.37 -10.30 33.97
N SER A 377 -6.11 -9.86 34.98
CA SER A 377 -6.90 -10.73 35.86
C SER A 377 -7.73 -11.72 35.04
N TYR A 378 -7.71 -12.98 35.46
CA TYR A 378 -8.51 -14.08 34.95
C TYR A 378 -10.01 -13.75 34.92
N ASN A 379 -10.46 -12.91 35.85
CA ASN A 379 -11.84 -12.48 36.03
C ASN A 379 -12.17 -11.16 35.32
N SER A 380 -11.24 -10.63 34.52
CA SER A 380 -11.50 -9.49 33.64
C SER A 380 -12.77 -9.70 32.81
N SER A 381 -13.56 -8.64 32.73
CA SER A 381 -14.77 -8.53 31.91
C SER A 381 -14.56 -7.67 30.67
N ALA A 382 -13.30 -7.48 30.24
CA ALA A 382 -12.96 -6.71 29.04
C ALA A 382 -13.58 -7.33 27.76
N ILE A 383 -13.96 -6.44 26.84
CA ILE A 383 -14.56 -6.73 25.53
C ILE A 383 -13.78 -6.02 24.41
N TYR A 384 -13.44 -4.74 24.61
CA TYR A 384 -12.62 -3.98 23.67
C TYR A 384 -11.44 -3.32 24.36
N LEU A 385 -10.42 -3.03 23.56
CA LEU A 385 -9.13 -2.49 23.97
C LEU A 385 -8.74 -1.41 22.95
N ALA A 386 -8.12 -0.33 23.43
CA ALA A 386 -7.51 0.69 22.59
C ALA A 386 -6.14 1.04 23.14
N LEU A 387 -5.09 0.80 22.35
CA LEU A 387 -3.71 1.14 22.72
C LEU A 387 -3.41 2.59 22.35
N THR A 388 -2.60 3.26 23.17
CA THR A 388 -1.90 4.47 22.73
C THR A 388 -0.99 4.16 21.54
N PRO A 389 -0.66 5.16 20.69
CA PRO A 389 0.23 4.99 19.55
C PRO A 389 1.56 4.27 19.83
N ASP A 390 2.12 4.43 21.03
CA ASP A 390 3.37 3.81 21.50
C ASP A 390 3.17 2.49 22.29
N GLY A 391 1.92 2.04 22.45
CA GLY A 391 1.57 0.81 23.14
C GLY A 391 1.79 0.80 24.66
N ARG A 392 2.09 1.94 25.29
CA ARG A 392 2.41 2.00 26.73
C ARG A 392 1.18 2.05 27.63
N GLN A 393 0.09 2.66 27.15
CA GLN A 393 -1.19 2.69 27.85
C GLN A 393 -2.27 2.05 26.99
N LEU A 394 -3.32 1.56 27.65
CA LEU A 394 -4.53 1.14 26.97
C LEU A 394 -5.77 1.65 27.69
N VAL A 395 -6.86 1.82 26.95
CA VAL A 395 -8.20 1.90 27.51
C VAL A 395 -8.88 0.57 27.28
N ARG A 396 -9.33 -0.07 28.36
CA ARG A 396 -10.19 -1.26 28.27
C ARG A 396 -11.65 -0.84 28.38
N ASN A 397 -12.51 -1.52 27.65
CA ASN A 397 -13.95 -1.39 27.73
C ASN A 397 -14.55 -2.73 28.16
N ASP A 398 -15.28 -2.74 29.27
CA ASP A 398 -15.84 -3.95 29.84
C ASP A 398 -17.30 -4.21 29.45
N VAL A 399 -17.81 -5.40 29.81
CA VAL A 399 -19.19 -5.83 29.53
C VAL A 399 -20.26 -4.86 30.06
N SER A 400 -19.93 -4.03 31.05
CA SER A 400 -20.84 -3.01 31.63
C SER A 400 -20.74 -1.66 30.92
N MET A 401 -20.06 -1.59 29.76
CA MET A 401 -19.81 -0.36 29.01
C MET A 401 -19.05 0.69 29.81
N ILE A 402 -18.13 0.23 30.67
CA ILE A 402 -17.24 1.10 31.44
C ILE A 402 -15.88 1.14 30.76
N LEU A 403 -15.30 2.34 30.66
CA LEU A 403 -13.94 2.58 30.16
C LEU A 403 -12.98 2.76 31.34
N ARG A 404 -11.82 2.11 31.28
CA ARG A 404 -10.74 2.26 32.27
C ARG A 404 -9.39 2.45 31.58
N LEU A 405 -8.64 3.46 31.99
CA LEU A 405 -7.24 3.64 31.58
C LEU A 405 -6.37 2.64 32.35
N VAL A 406 -5.40 2.03 31.66
CA VAL A 406 -4.57 0.94 32.19
C VAL A 406 -3.14 1.10 31.69
N ASP A 407 -2.19 0.83 32.58
CA ASP A 407 -0.78 0.69 32.22
C ASP A 407 -0.55 -0.70 31.61
N VAL A 408 -0.03 -0.75 30.38
CA VAL A 408 0.07 -2.00 29.61
C VAL A 408 1.08 -2.97 30.23
N GLN A 409 2.18 -2.45 30.80
CA GLN A 409 3.26 -3.26 31.35
C GLN A 409 2.84 -3.94 32.67
N SER A 410 2.26 -3.18 33.59
CA SER A 410 1.87 -3.67 34.92
C SER A 410 0.44 -4.22 34.97
N GLY A 411 -0.39 -3.90 33.97
CA GLY A 411 -1.82 -4.25 33.94
C GLY A 411 -2.66 -3.48 34.96
N ALA A 412 -2.07 -2.51 35.66
CA ALA A 412 -2.73 -1.74 36.70
C ALA A 412 -3.64 -0.66 36.10
N GLU A 413 -4.82 -0.49 36.71
CA GLU A 413 -5.71 0.62 36.38
C GLU A 413 -5.12 1.96 36.83
N ILE A 414 -5.24 2.97 35.97
CA ILE A 414 -4.82 4.34 36.22
C ILE A 414 -6.10 5.17 36.44
N PRO A 415 -6.29 5.76 37.64
CA PRO A 415 -7.41 6.65 37.89
C PRO A 415 -7.46 7.80 36.88
N SER A 416 -8.63 8.06 36.29
CA SER A 416 -8.76 9.07 35.24
C SER A 416 -10.18 9.63 35.14
N ALA A 417 -10.38 10.62 34.26
CA ALA A 417 -11.72 11.16 34.01
C ALA A 417 -12.68 10.13 33.40
N LEU A 418 -12.19 9.02 32.82
CA LEU A 418 -13.03 7.91 32.37
C LEU A 418 -13.84 7.29 33.51
N ASP A 419 -13.36 7.38 34.74
CA ASP A 419 -14.04 6.83 35.92
C ASP A 419 -15.32 7.56 36.28
N THR A 420 -15.50 8.77 35.71
CA THR A 420 -16.72 9.57 35.88
C THR A 420 -17.80 9.25 34.85
N LEU A 421 -17.49 8.45 33.82
CA LEU A 421 -18.49 7.96 32.87
C LEU A 421 -19.38 6.94 33.58
N VAL A 422 -20.66 7.24 33.74
CA VAL A 422 -21.64 6.40 34.48
C VAL A 422 -22.14 5.23 33.60
N GLY A 423 -21.22 4.45 33.02
CA GLY A 423 -21.51 3.46 31.99
C GLY A 423 -21.94 4.11 30.66
N ASN A 424 -22.39 3.29 29.70
CA ASN A 424 -22.86 3.71 28.37
C ASN A 424 -21.78 4.32 27.47
N ALA A 425 -20.54 3.82 27.56
CA ALA A 425 -19.47 4.16 26.65
C ALA A 425 -18.86 2.89 26.01
N ALA A 426 -18.52 2.98 24.72
CA ALA A 426 -17.94 1.88 23.95
C ALA A 426 -16.89 2.37 22.94
N ASP A 427 -16.19 1.41 22.32
CA ASP A 427 -15.28 1.60 21.19
C ASP A 427 -14.26 2.76 21.35
N PRO A 428 -13.39 2.71 22.38
CA PRO A 428 -12.35 3.73 22.54
C PRO A 428 -11.34 3.69 21.38
N ALA A 429 -10.79 4.84 21.01
CA ALA A 429 -9.70 4.95 20.04
C ALA A 429 -8.83 6.20 20.31
N PHE A 430 -7.51 6.01 20.40
CA PHE A 430 -6.57 7.13 20.54
C PHE A 430 -6.22 7.74 19.17
N SER A 431 -5.95 9.05 19.16
CA SER A 431 -5.37 9.74 18.01
C SER A 431 -3.91 9.35 17.81
N HIS A 432 -3.41 9.52 16.58
CA HIS A 432 -2.04 9.15 16.20
C HIS A 432 -0.97 9.96 16.93
N ASP A 433 -1.28 11.18 17.36
CA ASP A 433 -0.39 12.06 18.12
C ASP A 433 -0.52 11.91 19.65
N SER A 434 -1.30 10.93 20.13
CA SER A 434 -1.58 10.68 21.55
C SER A 434 -2.24 11.86 22.29
N LYS A 435 -2.96 12.76 21.60
CA LYS A 435 -3.61 13.92 22.24
C LYS A 435 -5.11 13.82 22.40
N LEU A 436 -5.74 12.83 21.78
CA LEU A 436 -7.19 12.67 21.82
C LEU A 436 -7.58 11.22 22.06
N LEU A 437 -8.72 11.03 22.73
CA LEU A 437 -9.40 9.75 22.87
C LEU A 437 -10.85 9.91 22.40
N ALA A 438 -11.19 9.32 21.25
CA ALA A 438 -12.57 9.23 20.77
C ALA A 438 -13.24 7.96 21.30
N PHE A 439 -14.57 8.01 21.48
CA PHE A 439 -15.35 6.86 21.92
C PHE A 439 -16.83 7.06 21.60
N SER A 440 -17.55 5.94 21.48
CA SER A 440 -19.00 5.90 21.38
C SER A 440 -19.59 6.26 22.75
N SER A 441 -20.36 7.35 22.83
CA SER A 441 -20.94 7.88 24.07
C SER A 441 -22.46 7.77 24.07
N ASN A 442 -23.10 7.93 25.24
CA ASN A 442 -24.56 7.84 25.38
C ASN A 442 -25.14 6.55 24.76
N VAL A 443 -24.40 5.45 24.91
CA VAL A 443 -24.72 4.16 24.28
C VAL A 443 -26.02 3.60 24.84
N VAL A 444 -26.89 3.12 23.96
CA VAL A 444 -28.08 2.34 24.33
C VAL A 444 -27.99 0.97 23.64
N GLY A 445 -27.77 -0.05 24.46
CA GLY A 445 -27.53 -1.42 24.00
C GLY A 445 -27.42 -2.43 25.12
N ALA A 446 -27.08 -3.66 24.77
CA ALA A 446 -26.94 -4.76 25.71
C ALA A 446 -25.54 -4.81 26.34
N TYR A 447 -24.49 -4.62 25.54
CA TYR A 447 -23.08 -4.59 25.93
C TYR A 447 -22.24 -3.99 24.78
N PRO A 448 -20.92 -3.75 24.94
CA PRO A 448 -20.15 -3.00 23.94
C PRO A 448 -20.18 -3.49 22.49
N VAL A 449 -20.45 -4.78 22.23
CA VAL A 449 -20.53 -5.31 20.86
C VAL A 449 -21.90 -5.05 20.21
N GLU A 450 -22.94 -4.77 21.01
CA GLU A 450 -24.33 -4.81 20.60
C GLU A 450 -25.13 -3.62 21.14
N PHE A 451 -25.25 -2.60 20.30
CA PHE A 451 -26.04 -1.41 20.59
C PHE A 451 -26.63 -0.82 19.31
N TRP A 452 -27.70 -0.04 19.47
CA TRP A 452 -28.46 0.55 18.35
C TRP A 452 -28.49 2.08 18.38
N ARG A 453 -27.91 2.70 19.41
CA ARG A 453 -27.74 4.15 19.49
C ARG A 453 -26.47 4.53 20.23
N ALA A 454 -25.72 5.51 19.73
CA ALA A 454 -24.58 6.14 20.40
C ALA A 454 -24.19 7.46 19.69
N ASP A 455 -23.63 8.40 20.43
CA ASP A 455 -22.97 9.61 19.90
C ASP A 455 -21.47 9.36 19.77
N LEU A 456 -20.77 10.28 19.11
CA LEU A 456 -19.31 10.33 19.08
C LEU A 456 -18.81 11.46 19.97
N ASP A 457 -18.10 11.11 21.04
CA ASP A 457 -17.43 12.06 21.91
C ASP A 457 -15.90 11.92 21.81
N VAL A 458 -15.21 12.97 22.23
CA VAL A 458 -13.75 13.01 22.35
C VAL A 458 -13.33 13.63 23.68
N PHE A 459 -12.26 13.10 24.26
CA PHE A 459 -11.47 13.75 25.32
C PHE A 459 -10.16 14.27 24.74
N ASP A 460 -9.65 15.36 25.32
CA ASP A 460 -8.23 15.67 25.23
C ASP A 460 -7.47 14.74 26.19
N PHE A 461 -6.38 14.15 25.71
CA PHE A 461 -5.50 13.24 26.44
C PHE A 461 -4.11 13.84 26.53
N ASP A 462 -3.55 13.88 27.73
CA ASP A 462 -2.15 14.20 27.95
C ASP A 462 -1.43 12.93 28.40
N GLN A 463 -0.63 12.36 27.50
CA GLN A 463 0.09 11.12 27.75
C GLN A 463 1.21 11.29 28.79
N ALA A 464 1.80 12.48 28.95
CA ALA A 464 2.87 12.70 29.91
C ALA A 464 2.34 12.72 31.35
N THR A 465 1.14 13.24 31.55
CA THR A 465 0.49 13.30 32.87
C THR A 465 -0.55 12.19 33.08
N LEU A 466 -0.87 11.42 32.03
CA LEU A 466 -1.89 10.38 32.01
C LEU A 466 -3.29 10.91 32.38
N THR A 467 -3.60 12.13 31.96
CA THR A 467 -4.87 12.80 32.29
C THR A 467 -5.78 12.94 31.08
N LEU A 468 -7.10 12.92 31.33
CA LEU A 468 -8.13 13.19 30.34
C LEU A 468 -8.95 14.41 30.76
N GLY A 469 -9.24 15.29 29.82
CA GLY A 469 -9.98 16.54 30.06
C GLY A 469 -10.79 16.99 28.85
N ASN A 470 -11.51 18.11 29.01
CA ASN A 470 -12.21 18.79 27.92
C ASN A 470 -13.09 17.87 27.04
N ARG A 471 -13.89 17.00 27.68
CA ARG A 471 -14.84 16.14 26.98
C ARG A 471 -15.80 17.00 26.15
N ARG A 472 -15.96 16.64 24.88
CA ARG A 472 -16.94 17.27 23.99
C ARG A 472 -17.53 16.24 23.02
N GLN A 473 -18.76 16.48 22.60
CA GLN A 473 -19.39 15.71 21.52
C GLN A 473 -18.90 16.24 20.18
N LEU A 474 -18.48 15.34 19.30
CA LEU A 474 -18.15 15.64 17.91
C LEU A 474 -19.39 15.48 17.02
N MET A 475 -20.13 14.38 17.20
CA MET A 475 -21.30 14.07 16.39
C MET A 475 -22.40 13.41 17.19
N ALA A 476 -23.64 13.86 16.98
CA ALA A 476 -24.82 13.20 17.51
C ALA A 476 -25.24 12.05 16.59
N GLY A 477 -25.46 10.86 17.15
CA GLY A 477 -25.97 9.70 16.40
C GLY A 477 -27.49 9.73 16.21
N GLY A 478 -28.21 10.54 16.98
CA GLY A 478 -29.67 10.56 16.95
C GLY A 478 -30.25 9.21 17.35
N ASN A 479 -30.94 8.55 16.40
CA ASN A 479 -31.51 7.21 16.59
C ASN A 479 -30.60 6.09 16.06
N GLU A 480 -29.40 6.42 15.58
CA GLU A 480 -28.43 5.48 15.03
C GLU A 480 -27.25 5.30 15.99
N ALA A 481 -26.55 4.18 15.84
CA ALA A 481 -25.32 3.88 16.55
C ALA A 481 -24.11 4.40 15.78
N ILE A 482 -23.36 5.34 16.37
CA ILE A 482 -21.99 5.63 15.95
C ILE A 482 -21.04 4.69 16.71
N ALA A 483 -20.14 4.02 16.00
CA ALA A 483 -19.26 3.00 16.54
C ALA A 483 -17.88 2.97 15.88
N PHE A 484 -16.91 2.37 16.56
CA PHE A 484 -15.55 2.12 16.06
C PHE A 484 -14.89 3.35 15.41
N PRO A 485 -14.69 4.46 16.16
CA PRO A 485 -13.97 5.61 15.66
C PRO A 485 -12.50 5.29 15.35
N SER A 486 -11.94 5.93 14.33
CA SER A 486 -10.54 5.84 13.96
C SER A 486 -10.04 7.17 13.41
N PHE A 487 -8.98 7.71 14.00
CA PHE A 487 -8.44 9.01 13.61
C PHE A 487 -7.69 8.95 12.28
N THR A 488 -7.69 10.04 11.52
CA THR A 488 -6.77 10.24 10.39
C THR A 488 -5.32 10.41 10.86
N PRO A 489 -4.31 10.21 10.00
CA PRO A 489 -2.89 10.34 10.38
C PRO A 489 -2.51 11.67 11.05
N ASP A 490 -3.14 12.77 10.61
CA ASP A 490 -2.97 14.12 11.18
C ASP A 490 -3.72 14.34 12.51
N SER A 491 -4.49 13.34 12.97
CA SER A 491 -5.35 13.41 14.16
C SER A 491 -6.46 14.48 14.10
N GLN A 492 -6.74 15.05 12.92
CA GLN A 492 -7.71 16.13 12.77
C GLN A 492 -9.13 15.64 12.47
N ARG A 493 -9.27 14.40 11.97
CA ARG A 493 -10.55 13.82 11.57
C ARG A 493 -10.73 12.43 12.13
N VAL A 494 -11.98 11.98 12.19
CA VAL A 494 -12.38 10.68 12.69
C VAL A 494 -13.28 10.01 11.67
N ILE A 495 -12.92 8.80 11.26
CA ILE A 495 -13.75 7.90 10.47
C ILE A 495 -14.43 6.92 11.40
N TYR A 496 -15.71 6.65 11.19
CA TYR A 496 -16.49 5.77 12.06
C TYR A 496 -17.57 5.02 11.28
N GLN A 497 -18.05 3.95 11.88
CA GLN A 497 -19.25 3.23 11.44
C GLN A 497 -20.49 3.94 11.98
N LYS A 498 -21.54 4.05 11.18
CA LYS A 498 -22.86 4.53 11.64
C LYS A 498 -24.00 3.73 10.99
N GLY A 499 -25.01 3.38 11.78
CA GLY A 499 -26.17 2.63 11.30
C GLY A 499 -27.17 2.24 12.39
N ASP A 500 -28.06 1.30 12.07
CA ASP A 500 -29.16 0.90 12.95
C ASP A 500 -28.74 -0.05 14.10
N TYR A 501 -27.61 -0.74 13.95
CA TYR A 501 -27.11 -1.71 14.91
C TYR A 501 -25.63 -2.00 14.68
N THR A 502 -24.80 -1.99 15.72
CA THR A 502 -23.33 -2.02 15.51
C THR A 502 -22.75 -3.33 15.02
N ARG A 503 -23.47 -4.43 15.19
CA ARG A 503 -22.95 -5.77 14.92
C ARG A 503 -23.19 -6.20 13.48
N ALA A 504 -22.10 -6.56 12.79
CA ALA A 504 -22.14 -7.03 11.40
C ALA A 504 -22.93 -8.32 11.16
N LYS A 505 -23.06 -9.18 12.18
CA LYS A 505 -23.84 -10.42 12.13
C LYS A 505 -24.17 -10.88 13.54
N TYR A 506 -25.45 -11.08 13.83
CA TYR A 506 -25.95 -11.66 15.07
C TYR A 506 -27.06 -12.67 14.80
N GLY A 507 -27.11 -13.73 15.62
CA GLY A 507 -28.09 -14.80 15.47
C GLY A 507 -28.13 -15.40 14.07
N ALA A 508 -29.28 -15.99 13.72
CA ALA A 508 -29.48 -16.66 12.44
C ALA A 508 -29.88 -15.71 11.30
N ASN A 509 -30.47 -14.54 11.60
CA ASN A 509 -31.06 -13.64 10.59
C ASN A 509 -31.04 -12.14 10.99
N GLN A 510 -30.16 -11.71 11.91
CA GLN A 510 -30.02 -10.31 12.31
C GLN A 510 -28.68 -9.72 11.86
N VAL A 511 -28.75 -8.61 11.13
CA VAL A 511 -27.62 -7.84 10.61
C VAL A 511 -27.86 -6.37 10.93
N GLY A 512 -26.82 -5.67 11.35
CA GLY A 512 -26.87 -4.21 11.42
C GLY A 512 -26.55 -3.59 10.07
N LEU A 513 -27.36 -2.66 9.60
CA LEU A 513 -27.15 -1.95 8.34
C LEU A 513 -26.34 -0.67 8.61
N ASN A 514 -25.05 -0.69 8.27
CA ASN A 514 -24.12 0.38 8.58
C ASN A 514 -23.26 0.81 7.39
N ASP A 515 -22.94 2.09 7.39
CA ASP A 515 -22.05 2.74 6.43
C ASP A 515 -20.94 3.48 7.16
N LEU A 516 -19.89 3.85 6.41
CA LEU A 516 -18.76 4.63 6.90
C LEU A 516 -19.03 6.13 6.74
N TYR A 517 -18.65 6.89 7.77
CA TYR A 517 -18.76 8.34 7.82
C TYR A 517 -17.46 8.95 8.32
N MET A 518 -17.27 10.23 8.05
CA MET A 518 -16.17 11.05 8.55
C MET A 518 -16.69 12.34 9.17
N THR A 519 -16.01 12.82 10.21
CA THR A 519 -16.15 14.18 10.75
C THR A 519 -14.78 14.72 11.15
N ASP A 520 -14.66 16.02 11.39
CA ASP A 520 -13.48 16.63 11.99
C ASP A 520 -13.64 16.93 13.48
N VAL A 521 -12.51 17.07 14.17
CA VAL A 521 -12.44 17.28 15.63
C VAL A 521 -12.88 18.69 16.03
N ASN A 522 -12.79 19.66 15.12
CA ASN A 522 -13.18 21.07 15.34
C ASN A 522 -14.58 21.40 14.78
N GLY A 523 -15.24 20.48 14.07
CA GLY A 523 -16.61 20.60 13.56
C GLY A 523 -16.78 21.46 12.30
N ALA A 524 -15.71 21.83 11.59
CA ALA A 524 -15.79 22.67 10.40
C ALA A 524 -16.24 21.90 9.15
N LEU A 525 -15.94 20.61 9.08
CA LEU A 525 -16.25 19.71 7.97
C LEU A 525 -17.72 19.27 8.01
N GLY A 526 -18.28 19.17 9.21
CA GLY A 526 -19.53 18.45 9.46
C GLY A 526 -19.39 16.95 9.23
N GLU A 527 -20.52 16.24 9.20
CA GLU A 527 -20.56 14.82 8.90
C GLU A 527 -20.62 14.58 7.38
N LEU A 528 -19.70 13.76 6.88
CA LEU A 528 -19.64 13.32 5.50
C LEU A 528 -19.89 11.82 5.44
N ALA A 529 -20.86 11.40 4.62
CA ALA A 529 -20.98 10.00 4.22
C ALA A 529 -19.85 9.67 3.23
N LEU A 530 -19.16 8.55 3.45
CA LEU A 530 -18.11 8.07 2.54
C LEU A 530 -18.75 7.21 1.44
N ASP A 531 -19.62 7.82 0.65
CA ASP A 531 -20.56 7.16 -0.23
C ASP A 531 -19.89 6.24 -1.26
N ALA A 532 -18.80 6.67 -1.88
CA ALA A 532 -18.04 5.88 -2.83
C ALA A 532 -17.42 4.63 -2.16
N ALA A 533 -16.79 4.78 -0.98
CA ALA A 533 -16.29 3.63 -0.21
C ALA A 533 -17.42 2.68 0.24
N ASN A 534 -18.59 3.24 0.56
CA ASN A 534 -19.81 2.51 0.89
C ASN A 534 -20.44 1.81 -0.33
N GLY A 535 -19.94 2.09 -1.53
CA GLY A 535 -20.40 1.49 -2.79
C GLY A 535 -21.67 2.12 -3.34
N VAL A 536 -21.95 3.38 -2.99
CA VAL A 536 -23.11 4.12 -3.51
C VAL A 536 -23.00 4.31 -5.02
N GLY A 537 -24.04 3.91 -5.75
CA GLY A 537 -24.06 3.95 -7.21
C GLY A 537 -23.27 2.83 -7.91
N VAL A 538 -22.55 1.99 -7.15
CA VAL A 538 -21.72 0.90 -7.67
C VAL A 538 -22.27 -0.47 -7.27
N LEU A 539 -22.59 -0.64 -5.98
CA LEU A 539 -23.10 -1.90 -5.44
C LEU A 539 -24.62 -1.98 -5.58
N ASP A 540 -25.11 -3.20 -5.84
CA ASP A 540 -26.53 -3.51 -5.75
C ASP A 540 -27.04 -3.41 -4.29
N ALA A 541 -28.37 -3.37 -4.14
CA ALA A 541 -28.99 -3.07 -2.84
C ALA A 541 -28.65 -4.08 -1.73
N LYS A 542 -28.46 -5.37 -2.06
CA LYS A 542 -28.15 -6.41 -1.06
C LYS A 542 -26.73 -6.27 -0.48
N ASN A 543 -25.83 -5.61 -1.21
CA ASN A 543 -24.44 -5.39 -0.82
C ASN A 543 -24.20 -4.05 -0.13
N ARG A 544 -25.21 -3.19 -0.03
CA ARG A 544 -25.13 -1.84 0.55
C ARG A 544 -25.38 -1.87 2.07
N LYS A 545 -24.83 -0.88 2.78
CA LYS A 545 -24.95 -0.75 4.24
C LYS A 545 -24.37 -1.92 5.01
N LEU A 546 -23.22 -2.44 4.57
CA LEU A 546 -22.56 -3.59 5.18
C LEU A 546 -21.10 -3.28 5.49
N ASN A 547 -20.82 -2.12 6.07
CA ASN A 547 -19.47 -1.60 6.31
C ASN A 547 -19.24 -1.37 7.80
N TYR A 548 -18.22 -2.02 8.34
CA TYR A 548 -18.04 -2.10 9.79
C TYR A 548 -16.58 -1.92 10.20
N GLN A 549 -16.38 -1.43 11.42
CA GLN A 549 -15.07 -1.38 12.10
C GLN A 549 -13.94 -0.79 11.22
N PRO A 550 -14.06 0.47 10.77
CA PRO A 550 -13.00 1.11 10.01
C PRO A 550 -11.76 1.33 10.90
N THR A 551 -10.57 1.06 10.35
CA THR A 551 -9.31 1.51 10.94
C THR A 551 -8.43 2.19 9.91
N VAL A 552 -7.79 3.27 10.33
CA VAL A 552 -7.00 4.12 9.43
C VAL A 552 -5.52 3.76 9.51
N ASN A 553 -4.87 3.72 8.34
CA ASN A 553 -3.43 3.62 8.19
C ASN A 553 -2.74 4.77 8.96
N PRO A 554 -1.69 4.52 9.77
CA PRO A 554 -0.99 5.58 10.50
C PRO A 554 -0.31 6.64 9.64
N ILE A 555 -0.13 6.37 8.34
CA ILE A 555 0.52 7.28 7.40
C ILE A 555 -0.41 7.62 6.22
N SER A 556 -0.20 8.81 5.65
CA SER A 556 -0.80 9.21 4.38
C SER A 556 0.11 8.80 3.22
N VAL A 557 -0.48 8.29 2.14
CA VAL A 557 0.26 7.79 0.97
C VAL A 557 -0.38 8.33 -0.31
N GLY A 558 0.43 8.98 -1.15
CA GLY A 558 0.02 9.44 -2.49
C GLY A 558 -1.08 10.52 -2.50
N GLY A 559 -1.23 11.29 -1.42
CA GLY A 559 -2.29 12.30 -1.29
C GLY A 559 -3.59 11.77 -0.67
N TYR A 560 -3.57 10.53 -0.17
CA TYR A 560 -4.73 9.86 0.41
C TYR A 560 -4.48 9.40 1.85
N THR A 561 -5.55 9.43 2.65
CA THR A 561 -5.71 8.60 3.84
C THR A 561 -6.27 7.24 3.41
N TRP A 562 -5.77 6.16 4.00
CA TRP A 562 -6.21 4.81 3.69
C TRP A 562 -6.97 4.21 4.86
N VAL A 563 -8.15 3.66 4.61
CA VAL A 563 -8.98 3.00 5.61
C VAL A 563 -9.18 1.54 5.24
N VAL A 564 -8.96 0.64 6.19
CA VAL A 564 -9.40 -0.75 6.10
C VAL A 564 -10.69 -0.93 6.89
N PHE A 565 -11.64 -1.67 6.36
CA PHE A 565 -12.90 -1.97 7.04
C PHE A 565 -13.38 -3.37 6.71
N VAL A 566 -14.36 -3.85 7.47
CA VAL A 566 -14.92 -5.18 7.32
C VAL A 566 -16.20 -5.10 6.51
N SER A 567 -16.36 -5.98 5.53
CA SER A 567 -17.61 -6.13 4.80
C SER A 567 -17.80 -7.58 4.31
N PRO A 568 -19.02 -8.16 4.43
CA PRO A 568 -19.38 -9.41 3.78
C PRO A 568 -19.85 -9.23 2.34
N ARG A 569 -19.82 -8.00 1.79
CA ARG A 569 -20.24 -7.70 0.41
C ARG A 569 -19.60 -8.65 -0.61
N ASP A 570 -20.29 -8.83 -1.74
CA ASP A 570 -19.84 -9.67 -2.83
C ASP A 570 -18.47 -9.18 -3.36
N TYR A 571 -17.56 -10.13 -3.61
CA TYR A 571 -16.29 -9.89 -4.27
C TYR A 571 -16.37 -10.40 -5.70
N GLY A 572 -16.78 -9.51 -6.61
CA GLY A 572 -16.98 -9.79 -8.02
C GLY A 572 -17.80 -11.07 -8.24
N ASN A 573 -17.24 -12.02 -8.97
CA ASN A 573 -17.82 -13.36 -9.18
C ASN A 573 -17.15 -14.47 -8.33
N LYS A 574 -16.16 -14.13 -7.50
CA LYS A 574 -15.44 -15.09 -6.63
C LYS A 574 -16.14 -15.36 -5.30
N MET A 575 -16.88 -14.38 -4.81
CA MET A 575 -17.69 -14.51 -3.62
C MET A 575 -18.99 -13.75 -3.86
N ALA A 576 -19.95 -14.44 -4.45
CA ALA A 576 -21.24 -13.85 -4.82
C ALA A 576 -22.36 -14.55 -4.05
N SER A 577 -23.20 -13.73 -3.43
CA SER A 577 -24.41 -14.17 -2.73
C SER A 577 -25.61 -14.16 -3.68
N SER A 578 -26.60 -14.99 -3.41
CA SER A 578 -27.89 -14.96 -4.11
C SER A 578 -28.84 -13.91 -3.55
N ALA A 579 -28.92 -13.78 -2.21
CA ALA A 579 -29.84 -12.86 -1.56
C ALA A 579 -29.18 -12.04 -0.44
N ASN A 580 -28.46 -12.69 0.48
CA ASN A 580 -27.92 -12.04 1.66
C ASN A 580 -26.42 -12.33 1.84
N PRO A 581 -25.53 -11.38 1.45
CA PRO A 581 -24.09 -11.57 1.58
C PRO A 581 -23.62 -11.83 3.01
N THR A 582 -24.28 -11.28 4.04
CA THR A 582 -23.88 -11.50 5.44
C THR A 582 -23.97 -12.97 5.89
N TYR A 583 -24.86 -13.75 5.26
CA TYR A 583 -25.08 -15.16 5.62
C TYR A 583 -24.54 -16.13 4.58
N GLU A 584 -24.49 -15.73 3.31
CA GLU A 584 -24.02 -16.57 2.20
C GLU A 584 -22.53 -16.39 1.91
N ASN A 585 -21.98 -15.21 2.20
CA ASN A 585 -20.55 -14.93 2.12
C ASN A 585 -19.88 -15.01 3.50
N ARG A 586 -18.60 -14.63 3.54
CA ARG A 586 -17.84 -14.36 4.76
C ARG A 586 -17.48 -12.87 4.81
N LYS A 587 -17.32 -12.38 6.04
CA LYS A 587 -16.66 -11.09 6.27
C LYS A 587 -15.24 -11.14 5.71
N GLN A 588 -14.86 -10.10 4.98
CA GLN A 588 -13.54 -9.88 4.43
C GLN A 588 -13.10 -8.44 4.72
N LEU A 589 -11.80 -8.19 4.61
CA LEU A 589 -11.24 -6.84 4.71
C LEU A 589 -11.26 -6.16 3.34
N TRP A 590 -11.69 -4.90 3.35
CA TRP A 590 -11.75 -4.01 2.20
C TRP A 590 -10.97 -2.74 2.53
N VAL A 591 -10.35 -2.14 1.53
CA VAL A 591 -9.55 -0.92 1.67
C VAL A 591 -10.11 0.15 0.74
N ALA A 592 -10.24 1.36 1.25
CA ALA A 592 -10.62 2.53 0.47
C ALA A 592 -9.59 3.66 0.65
N ALA A 593 -9.40 4.43 -0.42
CA ALA A 593 -8.68 5.69 -0.37
C ALA A 593 -9.67 6.82 -0.03
N ILE A 594 -9.19 7.80 0.72
CA ILE A 594 -9.91 9.03 1.06
C ILE A 594 -8.96 10.19 0.80
N ASP A 595 -9.40 11.18 0.02
CA ASP A 595 -8.60 12.36 -0.28
C ASP A 595 -8.13 13.04 1.01
N ALA A 596 -6.85 13.42 1.09
CA ALA A 596 -6.29 14.03 2.29
C ALA A 596 -6.90 15.41 2.62
N ASN A 597 -7.57 16.06 1.66
CA ASN A 597 -8.18 17.38 1.79
C ASN A 597 -9.69 17.41 1.47
N PRO A 598 -10.54 16.68 2.25
CA PRO A 598 -11.98 16.69 2.11
C PRO A 598 -12.56 18.09 2.26
N GLN A 599 -13.61 18.36 1.49
CA GLN A 599 -14.36 19.61 1.52
C GLN A 599 -15.75 19.37 2.13
N PRO A 600 -16.32 20.35 2.86
CA PRO A 600 -17.67 20.21 3.41
C PRO A 600 -18.71 19.87 2.32
N GLY A 601 -19.56 18.89 2.60
CA GLY A 601 -20.63 18.45 1.69
C GLY A 601 -20.16 17.69 0.44
N GLN A 602 -18.88 17.35 0.31
CA GLN A 602 -18.34 16.56 -0.79
C GLN A 602 -17.82 15.22 -0.25
N ASP A 603 -18.19 14.12 -0.90
CA ASP A 603 -17.64 12.79 -0.57
C ASP A 603 -16.16 12.73 -0.98
N PRO A 604 -15.23 12.57 -0.03
CA PRO A 604 -13.79 12.51 -0.32
C PRO A 604 -13.30 11.08 -0.58
N SER A 605 -14.19 10.08 -0.50
CA SER A 605 -13.81 8.67 -0.61
C SER A 605 -13.82 8.15 -2.04
N HIS A 606 -13.14 7.03 -2.25
CA HIS A 606 -13.11 6.31 -3.51
C HIS A 606 -13.62 4.86 -3.32
N PRO A 607 -14.13 4.21 -4.37
CA PRO A 607 -14.65 2.85 -4.26
C PRO A 607 -13.63 1.85 -3.75
N ALA A 608 -14.02 1.11 -2.71
CA ALA A 608 -13.15 0.21 -2.00
C ALA A 608 -12.75 -1.02 -2.83
N PHE A 609 -11.52 -1.48 -2.65
CA PHE A 609 -11.03 -2.76 -3.19
C PHE A 609 -10.93 -3.82 -2.08
N TRP A 610 -11.11 -5.09 -2.43
CA TRP A 610 -10.87 -6.20 -1.52
C TRP A 610 -9.36 -6.32 -1.26
N LEU A 611 -8.93 -6.37 0.01
CA LEU A 611 -7.52 -6.41 0.37
C LEU A 611 -6.85 -7.69 -0.19
N PRO A 612 -5.93 -7.58 -1.18
CA PRO A 612 -5.34 -8.73 -1.82
C PRO A 612 -4.53 -9.61 -0.87
N GLY A 613 -4.50 -10.91 -1.17
CA GLY A 613 -3.73 -11.91 -0.43
C GLY A 613 -4.44 -12.50 0.78
N GLN A 614 -5.63 -12.02 1.18
CA GLN A 614 -6.42 -12.70 2.22
C GLN A 614 -6.83 -14.11 1.78
N ASP A 615 -6.99 -15.01 2.76
CA ASP A 615 -7.64 -16.29 2.55
C ASP A 615 -9.16 -16.07 2.46
N LEU A 616 -9.74 -16.39 1.30
CA LEU A 616 -11.19 -16.27 1.10
C LEU A 616 -11.95 -17.27 1.98
N THR A 617 -11.36 -18.39 2.39
CA THR A 617 -12.03 -19.41 3.21
C THR A 617 -12.23 -19.00 4.68
N THR A 618 -11.53 -17.96 5.14
CA THR A 618 -11.63 -17.47 6.52
C THR A 618 -12.63 -16.32 6.66
N ILE A 619 -13.16 -16.14 7.87
CA ILE A 619 -14.04 -15.03 8.23
C ILE A 619 -13.17 -13.95 8.87
N ASN A 620 -12.76 -12.96 8.08
CA ASN A 620 -11.79 -11.95 8.50
C ASN A 620 -12.50 -10.70 9.02
N MET A 621 -12.08 -10.19 10.18
CA MET A 621 -12.61 -8.94 10.72
C MET A 621 -11.62 -8.21 11.62
N SER A 622 -11.99 -6.98 12.03
CA SER A 622 -11.21 -6.14 12.94
C SER A 622 -9.79 -5.94 12.42
N GLY A 623 -9.66 -5.49 11.16
CA GLY A 623 -8.35 -5.18 10.59
C GLY A 623 -7.80 -3.89 11.22
N TYR A 624 -6.72 -3.98 11.98
CA TYR A 624 -5.99 -2.85 12.56
C TYR A 624 -4.73 -2.60 11.76
N TRP A 625 -4.63 -1.39 11.22
CA TRP A 625 -3.45 -0.96 10.50
C TRP A 625 -2.44 -0.31 11.44
N ALA A 626 -1.22 -0.84 11.44
CA ALA A 626 -0.08 -0.30 12.18
C ALA A 626 1.14 -0.23 11.27
N LEU A 627 2.13 0.59 11.63
CA LEU A 627 3.46 0.45 11.06
C LEU A 627 4.11 -0.85 11.56
N ALA A 628 5.18 -1.27 10.90
CA ALA A 628 6.05 -2.28 11.50
C ALA A 628 6.91 -1.61 12.58
N PRO A 629 7.40 -2.35 13.61
CA PRO A 629 8.44 -1.85 14.48
C PRO A 629 9.59 -1.25 13.66
N CYS A 630 10.02 -0.06 14.05
CA CYS A 630 11.02 0.68 13.30
C CYS A 630 12.36 -0.07 13.28
N SER A 631 13.08 0.07 12.16
CA SER A 631 14.40 -0.49 11.96
C SER A 631 15.48 0.44 12.50
N GLN A 632 16.55 -0.17 13.04
CA GLN A 632 17.69 0.56 13.59
C GLN A 632 18.57 1.14 12.48
N GLU A 633 19.40 2.13 12.83
CA GLU A 633 20.37 2.76 11.92
C GLU A 633 21.24 1.72 11.20
N GLY A 634 21.48 1.93 9.90
CA GLY A 634 22.22 1.03 9.02
C GLY A 634 21.39 -0.13 8.44
N THR A 635 20.13 -0.31 8.87
CA THR A 635 19.22 -1.31 8.28
C THR A 635 18.64 -0.81 6.97
N GLY A 636 18.50 -1.67 5.96
CA GLY A 636 17.87 -1.31 4.69
C GLY A 636 16.43 -0.82 4.86
N CYS A 637 16.04 0.21 4.11
CA CYS A 637 14.71 0.82 4.17
C CYS A 637 14.23 1.24 2.78
N SER A 638 12.92 1.45 2.66
CA SER A 638 12.30 2.12 1.51
C SER A 638 11.83 3.53 1.82
N GLN A 639 11.48 3.81 3.08
CA GLN A 639 10.88 5.06 3.51
C GLN A 639 11.29 5.42 4.94
N GLY A 640 11.31 6.71 5.27
CA GLY A 640 11.77 7.20 6.57
C GLY A 640 10.94 6.71 7.77
N PHE A 641 9.63 6.53 7.61
CA PHE A 641 8.76 5.97 8.65
C PHE A 641 9.06 4.50 9.01
N GLU A 642 9.88 3.81 8.22
CA GLU A 642 10.35 2.45 8.54
C GLU A 642 11.56 2.50 9.49
N CYS A 643 12.15 3.67 9.72
CA CYS A 643 13.38 3.88 10.46
C CYS A 643 13.13 4.56 11.80
N CYS A 644 13.80 4.10 12.86
CA CYS A 644 13.68 4.73 14.18
C CYS A 644 14.23 6.16 14.20
N THR A 645 15.13 6.47 13.26
CA THR A 645 15.65 7.83 13.03
C THR A 645 14.65 8.71 12.29
N GLY A 646 13.68 8.13 11.58
CA GLY A 646 12.74 8.83 10.72
C GLY A 646 13.24 9.14 9.30
N PHE A 647 14.46 8.71 8.93
CA PHE A 647 15.09 9.04 7.65
C PHE A 647 15.63 7.79 6.95
N CYS A 648 15.44 7.75 5.64
CA CYS A 648 15.86 6.65 4.77
C CYS A 648 16.70 7.23 3.64
N GLN A 649 18.01 7.09 3.74
CA GLN A 649 18.96 7.80 2.89
C GLN A 649 19.91 6.81 2.19
N PRO A 650 20.42 7.15 0.99
CA PRO A 650 21.41 6.33 0.33
C PRO A 650 22.73 6.31 1.13
N ASP A 651 23.29 5.12 1.33
CA ASP A 651 24.65 4.92 1.83
C ASP A 651 25.71 5.22 0.74
N ASP A 652 27.00 5.09 1.08
CA ASP A 652 28.10 5.29 0.11
C ASP A 652 28.03 4.36 -1.11
N GLY A 653 27.29 3.25 -1.01
CA GLY A 653 27.01 2.30 -2.09
C GLY A 653 25.72 2.58 -2.86
N GLY A 654 24.97 3.63 -2.49
CA GLY A 654 23.68 3.99 -3.08
C GLY A 654 22.50 3.16 -2.60
N ASN A 655 22.67 2.30 -1.59
CA ASN A 655 21.57 1.54 -0.98
C ASN A 655 20.86 2.39 0.07
N TYR A 656 19.54 2.38 0.05
CA TYR A 656 18.76 3.11 1.04
C TYR A 656 18.78 2.39 2.39
N VAL A 657 19.26 3.07 3.42
CA VAL A 657 19.37 2.58 4.79
C VAL A 657 18.84 3.61 5.78
N CYS A 658 18.44 3.14 6.97
CA CYS A 658 18.07 4.01 8.05
C CYS A 658 19.28 4.83 8.48
N SER A 659 19.16 6.15 8.42
CA SER A 659 20.26 7.08 8.67
C SER A 659 19.87 8.17 9.64
N PRO A 660 20.82 8.85 10.29
CA PRO A 660 20.56 10.07 11.04
C PRO A 660 19.94 11.15 10.15
N ASN A 661 19.37 12.20 10.77
CA ASN A 661 18.85 13.35 10.04
C ASN A 661 19.94 13.94 9.12
N PRO A 662 19.72 14.01 7.79
CA PRO A 662 20.71 14.50 6.84
C PRO A 662 20.99 16.01 6.94
N GLY A 663 20.21 16.76 7.73
CA GLY A 663 20.33 18.22 7.88
C GLY A 663 19.80 19.02 6.68
N ALA A 664 19.22 18.34 5.70
CA ALA A 664 18.48 18.91 4.57
C ALA A 664 16.97 18.91 4.85
N CYS A 665 16.17 19.38 3.89
CA CYS A 665 14.71 19.16 3.95
C CYS A 665 14.39 17.65 3.89
N SER A 666 13.26 17.26 4.46
CA SER A 666 12.76 15.88 4.51
C SER A 666 12.02 15.52 3.22
N GLN A 667 12.32 14.35 2.66
CA GLN A 667 11.59 13.80 1.52
C GLN A 667 10.23 13.24 1.94
N ILE A 668 9.35 12.96 0.98
CA ILE A 668 8.09 12.27 1.24
C ILE A 668 8.37 10.94 1.97
N GLY A 669 7.66 10.69 3.06
CA GLY A 669 7.85 9.53 3.93
C GLY A 669 8.89 9.70 5.04
N GLU A 670 9.63 10.81 5.06
CA GLU A 670 10.61 11.12 6.11
C GLU A 670 10.05 12.00 7.20
N ALA A 671 10.68 11.93 8.38
CA ALA A 671 10.23 12.62 9.58
C ALA A 671 10.24 14.14 9.42
N CYS A 672 9.23 14.79 9.98
CA CYS A 672 9.06 16.24 10.00
C CYS A 672 8.35 16.67 11.28
N THR A 673 8.42 17.97 11.56
CA THR A 673 7.63 18.63 12.62
C THR A 673 6.64 19.62 12.02
N THR A 674 7.01 20.28 10.93
CA THR A 674 6.19 21.29 10.25
C THR A 674 6.22 21.09 8.73
N ALA A 675 5.27 21.71 8.03
CA ALA A 675 5.25 21.68 6.56
C ALA A 675 6.52 22.28 5.93
N GLY A 676 7.19 23.22 6.62
CA GLY A 676 8.43 23.84 6.14
C GLY A 676 9.64 22.92 6.13
N ASP A 677 9.56 21.77 6.82
CA ASP A 677 10.64 20.78 6.81
C ASP A 677 10.64 19.97 5.50
N CYS A 678 9.51 19.90 4.79
CA CYS A 678 9.36 19.04 3.63
C CYS A 678 9.92 19.67 2.35
N CYS A 679 10.66 18.89 1.57
CA CYS A 679 11.27 19.37 0.32
C CYS A 679 10.25 19.74 -0.76
N ASN A 680 9.11 19.05 -0.79
CA ASN A 680 8.09 19.26 -1.81
C ASN A 680 7.10 20.35 -1.35
N ALA A 681 6.97 21.42 -2.13
CA ALA A 681 6.08 22.54 -1.83
C ALA A 681 4.57 22.17 -1.77
N THR A 682 4.17 21.04 -2.36
CA THR A 682 2.78 20.52 -2.28
C THR A 682 2.60 19.49 -1.17
N SER A 683 3.59 19.32 -0.29
CA SER A 683 3.54 18.38 0.83
C SER A 683 3.37 19.08 2.18
N ASN A 684 2.81 18.36 3.14
CA ASN A 684 2.62 18.81 4.52
C ASN A 684 3.22 17.78 5.47
N CYS A 685 3.49 18.21 6.70
CA CYS A 685 3.82 17.28 7.78
C CYS A 685 2.55 16.67 8.35
N VAL A 686 2.35 15.38 8.11
CA VAL A 686 1.14 14.63 8.46
C VAL A 686 1.54 13.40 9.28
N GLY A 687 1.06 13.32 10.52
CA GLY A 687 1.41 12.21 11.41
C GLY A 687 2.91 12.12 11.72
N GLY A 688 3.64 13.24 11.65
CA GLY A 688 5.09 13.29 11.85
C GLY A 688 5.93 12.95 10.61
N PHE A 689 5.32 12.74 9.44
CA PHE A 689 6.02 12.46 8.19
C PHE A 689 5.58 13.37 7.05
N CYS A 690 6.50 13.70 6.15
CA CYS A 690 6.18 14.49 4.96
C CYS A 690 5.30 13.67 4.02
N ALA A 691 4.13 14.19 3.68
CA ALA A 691 3.16 13.54 2.81
C ALA A 691 2.54 14.54 1.83
N LEU A 692 2.18 14.08 0.63
CA LEU A 692 1.47 14.90 -0.34
C LEU A 692 0.14 15.38 0.26
N SER A 693 -0.16 16.67 0.11
CA SER A 693 -1.38 17.27 0.65
C SER A 693 -2.63 16.96 -0.15
N GLN A 694 -2.45 16.55 -1.42
CA GLN A 694 -3.51 16.21 -2.35
C GLN A 694 -3.01 15.10 -3.31
N PRO A 695 -3.92 14.32 -3.90
CA PRO A 695 -3.59 13.44 -5.01
C PRO A 695 -2.99 14.21 -6.19
N GLN A 696 -2.13 13.54 -6.97
CA GLN A 696 -1.58 14.08 -8.22
C GLN A 696 -2.47 13.79 -9.42
#